data_AF-A0A7I8WVN4-F1
#
_entry.id   AF-A0A7I8WVN4-F1
#
_cell.length_a   1.000
_cell.length_b   1.000
_cell.length_c   1.000
_cell.angle_alpha   90.00
_cell.angle_beta   90.00
_cell.angle_gamma   90.00
#
_symmetry.space_group_name_H-M   'P 1'
#
loop_
_entity.id
_entity.type
_entity.pdbx_description
1 polymer ?
#
loop_
_entity_poly.entity_id
_entity_poly.type
_entity_poly.pdbx_seq_one_letter_code
_entity_poly.pdbx_strand_id
1 'polypeptide(L)'
;MFRFLYFLILGTVAAKYEYDGETPIINVAFATDASVAVSKVQLTLDRGDVFVLSNECAAKDSCTKYAHASVYDPVKYNGRRVSVPSNPVYFQQSELNGDVFEGLAVYGNVNENQQFRVITSVTGNPVELEQDGVFGLAFTNERTSPIFNILAKAESGKKWVIFRRGPFKQQKRTQEIKAARGVFEIGETTLEGCGEFVFTDTIDNEGWTIEASVKIGTETIPNAKIAFSFDETFTVPTAQFDKFKDKTDATLPEFSIEFKNKAFALKKENLQDYRDEKHEVLTVLVKPENRDSFLLGKNFLTDYCIALKAKDDAVTKFEVGLAPIVSLGTDPQWENYVDDRDGKNGNGVKHTYQGETPIINLQYKNTGTSIPISKGLLTLEESFTFVLAKACQAKDSCTTYQHNNVFDTSTGTDRKKPVSIPYKGSTLTGSTYQGLLVAGNINGNEDFDVITGVTGSAVDLEQDAVLGLSFGDSLSTGFPINKFLSNAPNGKKSIIFRRGPFRQQLKYKEFKSPSGSFVIGENTLEGCGPFIYRDTIDKAGWSIKATVKIGEVQLDEQTISFSFDKLFTVPTRVFGQFEDKTDETLPDVTIEFEGQTFELNAENLQDYRDEKHKVLTLLVEHEDREGFLLGKNFLRDYCIALRAKDDALTGFQVGLAPFLRRRSDPEWESYPAPLKFDYYGESPLIDVQFAKTGSSIPISKALLTLDETFTFFLSEGCKAKDSCTTFDHVNVYNPT
;
A
#
# COMPACT_ATOMS: atom_id res chain seq x y z
N MET A 1 -3.34 -3.25 -25.78
CA MET A 1 -2.94 -1.98 -26.44
C MET A 1 -3.89 -0.89 -25.92
N PHE A 2 -3.60 -0.33 -24.74
CA PHE A 2 -4.47 0.67 -24.11
C PHE A 2 -4.08 2.06 -24.64
N ARG A 3 -4.98 2.68 -25.41
CA ARG A 3 -4.87 4.07 -25.84
C ARG A 3 -5.29 4.97 -24.69
N PHE A 4 -4.34 5.67 -24.08
CA PHE A 4 -4.63 6.84 -23.25
C PHE A 4 -5.11 7.97 -24.18
N LEU A 5 -6.37 8.35 -24.05
CA LEU A 5 -6.95 9.53 -24.68
C LEU A 5 -6.91 10.65 -23.63
N TYR A 6 -6.05 11.65 -23.80
CA TYR A 6 -6.16 12.90 -23.08
C TYR A 6 -5.86 14.07 -24.02
N PHE A 7 -6.60 15.15 -23.80
CA PHE A 7 -6.56 16.47 -24.45
C PHE A 7 -7.35 16.67 -25.74
N LEU A 8 -8.63 17.04 -25.56
CA LEU A 8 -9.23 18.20 -26.24
C LEU A 8 -10.60 18.54 -25.60
N ILE A 9 -10.58 19.35 -24.53
CA ILE A 9 -11.71 20.21 -24.16
C ILE A 9 -11.13 21.59 -23.81
N LEU A 10 -11.48 22.59 -24.61
CA LEU A 10 -11.24 24.02 -24.37
C LEU A 10 -12.18 24.54 -23.27
N GLY A 11 -11.98 24.06 -22.05
CA GLY A 11 -12.44 24.67 -20.81
C GLY A 11 -11.24 24.74 -19.87
N THR A 12 -11.10 25.79 -19.08
CA THR A 12 -10.10 25.86 -17.99
C THR A 12 -10.47 24.84 -16.92
N VAL A 13 -10.15 23.58 -17.16
CA VAL A 13 -10.34 22.48 -16.20
C VAL A 13 -9.17 22.54 -15.22
N ALA A 14 -9.48 22.50 -13.94
CA ALA A 14 -8.50 22.22 -12.91
C ALA A 14 -7.67 20.99 -13.25
N ALA A 15 -6.36 21.10 -13.08
CA ALA A 15 -5.43 20.06 -13.49
C ALA A 15 -4.74 19.48 -12.25
N LYS A 16 -5.02 18.20 -11.99
CA LYS A 16 -4.40 17.39 -10.94
C LYS A 16 -3.21 16.63 -11.50
N TYR A 17 -2.09 16.72 -10.80
CA TYR A 17 -0.81 16.10 -11.16
C TYR A 17 -0.34 15.22 -10.02
N GLU A 18 -0.27 13.92 -10.29
CA GLU A 18 0.33 12.93 -9.39
C GLU A 18 1.76 12.64 -9.87
N TYR A 19 2.69 12.51 -8.93
CA TYR A 19 4.08 12.23 -9.24
C TYR A 19 4.69 11.23 -8.26
N ASP A 20 5.56 10.38 -8.80
CA ASP A 20 6.46 9.52 -8.05
C ASP A 20 7.84 10.17 -7.98
N GLY A 21 8.45 10.20 -6.80
CA GLY A 21 9.75 10.82 -6.56
C GLY A 21 9.75 11.80 -5.38
N GLU A 22 10.93 12.32 -5.07
CA GLU A 22 11.15 13.24 -3.93
C GLU A 22 10.60 14.65 -4.18
N THR A 23 10.36 15.02 -5.44
CA THR A 23 10.05 16.38 -5.89
C THR A 23 8.87 16.39 -6.87
N PRO A 24 8.04 17.44 -6.87
CA PRO A 24 6.97 17.56 -7.85
C PRO A 24 7.52 17.67 -9.27
N ILE A 25 6.90 16.95 -10.20
CA ILE A 25 7.28 16.91 -11.61
C ILE A 25 6.09 17.35 -12.45
N ILE A 26 6.35 18.16 -13.47
CA ILE A 26 5.35 18.52 -14.48
C ILE A 26 5.84 18.09 -15.87
N ASN A 27 4.89 17.67 -16.70
CA ASN A 27 5.13 17.34 -18.09
C ASN A 27 5.09 18.61 -18.94
N VAL A 28 6.11 18.82 -19.77
CA VAL A 28 6.24 19.95 -20.68
C VAL A 28 6.36 19.45 -22.11
N ALA A 29 5.51 19.96 -23.00
CA ALA A 29 5.63 19.76 -24.43
C ALA A 29 6.07 21.06 -25.13
N PHE A 30 6.98 20.95 -26.10
CA PHE A 30 7.51 22.10 -26.85
C PHE A 30 6.84 22.29 -28.23
N ALA A 31 5.80 21.51 -28.51
CA ALA A 31 4.98 21.60 -29.71
C ALA A 31 3.58 21.05 -29.42
N THR A 32 2.60 21.41 -30.25
CA THR A 32 1.18 21.00 -30.09
C THR A 32 0.84 19.65 -30.72
N ASP A 33 1.78 19.03 -31.42
CA ASP A 33 1.59 17.72 -32.06
C ASP A 33 1.73 16.60 -31.03
N ALA A 34 0.73 15.71 -30.96
CA ALA A 34 0.69 14.55 -30.06
C ALA A 34 1.82 13.52 -30.31
N SER A 35 2.54 13.61 -31.44
CA SER A 35 3.72 12.80 -31.75
C SER A 35 5.02 13.28 -31.09
N VAL A 36 4.99 14.43 -30.42
CA VAL A 36 6.18 15.07 -29.83
C VAL A 36 6.46 14.50 -28.45
N ALA A 37 7.73 14.16 -28.21
CA ALA A 37 8.20 13.71 -26.91
C ALA A 37 7.95 14.78 -25.83
N VAL A 38 7.40 14.35 -24.70
CA VAL A 38 7.17 15.19 -23.53
C VAL A 38 8.39 15.11 -22.61
N SER A 39 8.86 16.27 -22.17
CA SER A 39 9.95 16.38 -21.19
C SER A 39 9.37 16.43 -19.79
N LYS A 40 9.95 15.66 -18.86
CA LYS A 40 9.59 15.72 -17.44
C LYS A 40 10.48 16.74 -16.76
N VAL A 41 9.92 17.79 -16.19
CA VAL A 41 10.72 18.82 -15.49
C VAL A 41 10.41 18.85 -14.01
N GLN A 42 11.45 19.01 -13.19
CA GLN A 42 11.32 19.16 -11.74
C GLN A 42 10.84 20.57 -11.38
N LEU A 43 9.88 20.68 -10.45
CA LEU A 43 9.47 21.95 -9.86
C LEU A 43 10.28 22.23 -8.59
N THR A 44 10.65 23.50 -8.39
CA THR A 44 11.39 23.95 -7.19
C THR A 44 10.78 25.24 -6.64
N LEU A 45 10.77 25.45 -5.31
CA LEU A 45 10.13 26.61 -4.67
C LEU A 45 11.10 27.72 -4.28
N ASP A 46 12.32 27.36 -3.95
CA ASP A 46 13.34 28.25 -3.37
C ASP A 46 14.28 28.85 -4.41
N ARG A 47 14.08 28.52 -5.69
CA ARG A 47 14.84 29.07 -6.82
C ARG A 47 13.94 29.43 -8.00
N GLY A 48 14.40 30.40 -8.79
CA GLY A 48 13.71 30.91 -9.98
C GLY A 48 14.33 30.44 -11.30
N ASP A 49 15.31 29.54 -11.26
CA ASP A 49 15.98 29.04 -12.46
C ASP A 49 15.02 28.21 -13.32
N VAL A 50 14.95 28.52 -14.62
CA VAL A 50 14.15 27.78 -15.60
C VAL A 50 15.06 27.29 -16.72
N PHE A 51 15.28 25.98 -16.77
CA PHE A 51 16.13 25.39 -17.80
C PHE A 51 15.70 23.98 -18.23
N VAL A 52 16.12 23.61 -19.43
CA VAL A 52 15.93 22.29 -20.04
C VAL A 52 17.25 21.81 -20.66
N LEU A 53 17.41 20.51 -20.81
CA LEU A 53 18.63 19.91 -21.35
C LEU A 53 18.58 19.87 -22.88
N SER A 54 19.73 20.10 -23.54
CA SER A 54 19.91 19.94 -24.99
C SER A 54 20.37 18.54 -25.39
N ASN A 55 20.49 18.30 -26.71
CA ASN A 55 21.06 17.06 -27.26
C ASN A 55 22.48 16.77 -26.77
N GLU A 56 23.28 17.80 -26.50
CA GLU A 56 24.62 17.71 -25.94
C GLU A 56 24.61 17.14 -24.50
N CYS A 57 23.50 17.34 -23.78
CA CYS A 57 23.27 16.85 -22.44
C CYS A 57 22.49 15.51 -22.37
N ALA A 58 22.22 14.85 -23.51
CA ALA A 58 21.39 13.65 -23.54
C ALA A 58 22.10 12.39 -23.00
N ALA A 59 23.42 12.31 -23.19
CA ALA A 59 24.21 11.17 -22.75
C ALA A 59 24.45 11.19 -21.24
N LYS A 60 24.51 9.99 -20.65
CA LYS A 60 24.90 9.84 -19.25
C LYS A 60 26.27 10.49 -19.00
N ASP A 61 26.41 11.20 -17.88
CA ASP A 61 27.63 11.85 -17.40
C ASP A 61 28.11 13.03 -18.28
N SER A 62 27.31 13.52 -19.26
CA SER A 62 27.69 14.71 -20.04
C SER A 62 27.35 16.02 -19.33
N CYS A 63 26.13 16.14 -18.80
CA CYS A 63 25.68 17.27 -17.98
C CYS A 63 25.05 16.81 -16.66
N THR A 64 24.34 15.68 -16.67
CA THR A 64 23.76 15.05 -15.50
C THR A 64 24.32 13.63 -15.32
N LYS A 65 24.14 13.01 -14.15
CA LYS A 65 24.51 11.60 -13.91
C LYS A 65 23.62 10.58 -14.63
N TYR A 66 22.59 11.04 -15.35
CA TYR A 66 21.56 10.22 -15.97
C TYR A 66 21.51 10.45 -17.47
N ALA A 67 20.99 9.46 -18.22
CA ALA A 67 20.71 9.65 -19.64
C ALA A 67 19.30 10.21 -19.83
N HIS A 68 19.14 11.14 -20.77
CA HIS A 68 17.87 11.82 -21.03
C HIS A 68 17.38 11.52 -22.43
N ALA A 69 16.17 10.93 -22.53
CA ALA A 69 15.55 10.60 -23.80
C ALA A 69 14.78 11.79 -24.41
N SER A 70 14.32 12.72 -23.57
CA SER A 70 13.44 13.83 -23.94
C SER A 70 14.14 15.18 -23.74
N VAL A 71 15.17 15.44 -24.56
CA VAL A 71 15.91 16.71 -24.57
C VAL A 71 15.32 17.71 -25.56
N TYR A 72 15.59 19.00 -25.32
CA TYR A 72 15.16 20.10 -26.16
C TYR A 72 16.08 20.29 -27.36
N ASP A 73 15.50 20.31 -28.56
CA ASP A 73 16.19 20.63 -29.81
C ASP A 73 15.63 21.94 -30.37
N PRO A 74 16.40 23.05 -30.31
CA PRO A 74 15.94 24.34 -30.78
C PRO A 74 15.57 24.37 -32.26
N VAL A 75 16.23 23.56 -33.10
CA VAL A 75 15.95 23.51 -34.54
C VAL A 75 14.64 22.76 -34.79
N LYS A 76 14.46 21.62 -34.12
CA LYS A 76 13.23 20.81 -34.23
C LYS A 76 11.99 21.57 -33.76
N TYR A 77 12.10 22.34 -32.68
CA TYR A 77 10.97 23.03 -32.05
C TYR A 77 10.83 24.50 -32.47
N ASN A 78 11.59 24.95 -33.49
CA ASN A 78 11.59 26.33 -33.97
C ASN A 78 11.87 27.38 -32.86
N GLY A 79 12.74 27.03 -31.90
CA GLY A 79 13.14 27.91 -30.81
C GLY A 79 13.95 29.11 -31.31
N ARG A 80 13.59 30.32 -30.91
CA ARG A 80 14.31 31.54 -31.22
C ARG A 80 15.36 31.83 -30.14
N ARG A 81 16.64 31.82 -30.49
CA ARG A 81 17.72 32.22 -29.57
C ARG A 81 17.53 33.70 -29.19
N VAL A 82 17.39 33.98 -27.90
CA VAL A 82 17.18 35.33 -27.36
C VAL A 82 18.49 35.95 -26.94
N SER A 83 19.30 35.21 -26.18
CA SER A 83 20.57 35.71 -25.64
C SER A 83 21.55 34.59 -25.30
N VAL A 84 22.83 34.98 -25.15
CA VAL A 84 23.91 34.16 -24.59
C VAL A 84 24.24 34.77 -23.23
N PRO A 85 23.70 34.24 -22.12
CA PRO A 85 23.93 34.84 -20.82
C PRO A 85 25.40 34.72 -20.43
N SER A 86 25.96 35.77 -19.85
CA SER A 86 27.35 35.75 -19.35
C SER A 86 27.54 34.91 -18.09
N ASN A 87 26.45 34.59 -17.38
CA ASN A 87 26.49 33.85 -16.11
C ASN A 87 25.86 32.46 -16.28
N PRO A 88 26.45 31.41 -15.68
CA PRO A 88 25.87 30.07 -15.66
C PRO A 88 24.67 30.00 -14.70
N VAL A 89 23.90 28.92 -14.81
CA VAL A 89 22.94 28.52 -13.76
C VAL A 89 23.69 27.69 -12.73
N TYR A 90 23.62 28.09 -11.46
CA TYR A 90 24.26 27.36 -10.36
C TYR A 90 23.31 26.30 -9.80
N PHE A 91 23.62 25.03 -10.02
CA PHE A 91 22.79 23.90 -9.59
C PHE A 91 23.67 22.82 -8.96
N GLN A 92 23.37 22.42 -7.71
CA GLN A 92 24.11 21.41 -6.95
C GLN A 92 25.65 21.61 -6.97
N GLN A 93 26.10 22.86 -6.77
CA GLN A 93 27.52 23.27 -6.79
C GLN A 93 28.22 23.19 -8.16
N SER A 94 27.47 22.91 -9.23
CA SER A 94 27.96 22.93 -10.61
C SER A 94 27.43 24.12 -11.39
N GLU A 95 28.18 24.52 -12.42
CA GLU A 95 27.83 25.61 -13.32
C GLU A 95 27.25 25.03 -14.62
N LEU A 96 25.94 25.19 -14.81
CA LEU A 96 25.24 24.78 -16.02
C LEU A 96 25.26 25.92 -17.04
N ASN A 97 25.85 25.64 -18.20
CA ASN A 97 26.06 26.60 -19.27
C ASN A 97 25.10 26.34 -20.42
N GLY A 98 24.56 27.41 -21.00
CA GLY A 98 23.55 27.32 -22.04
C GLY A 98 22.97 28.68 -22.42
N ASP A 99 22.33 28.71 -23.58
CA ASP A 99 21.70 29.91 -24.14
C ASP A 99 20.24 30.04 -23.72
N VAL A 100 19.68 31.25 -23.79
CA VAL A 100 18.25 31.47 -23.59
C VAL A 100 17.54 31.38 -24.93
N PHE A 101 16.51 30.55 -24.99
CA PHE A 101 15.63 30.42 -26.14
C PHE A 101 14.22 30.85 -25.75
N GLU A 102 13.50 31.42 -26.72
CA GLU A 102 12.07 31.63 -26.67
C GLU A 102 11.40 30.60 -27.61
N GLY A 103 10.51 29.79 -27.05
CA GLY A 103 9.80 28.75 -27.79
C GLY A 103 8.50 28.39 -27.10
N LEU A 104 7.64 27.67 -27.81
CA LEU A 104 6.38 27.21 -27.26
C LEU A 104 6.63 26.28 -26.06
N ALA A 105 5.92 26.50 -24.96
CA ALA A 105 5.88 25.57 -23.84
C ALA A 105 4.43 25.31 -23.43
N VAL A 106 4.06 24.04 -23.37
CA VAL A 106 2.73 23.56 -22.99
C VAL A 106 2.85 22.72 -21.74
N TYR A 107 2.25 23.20 -20.64
CA TYR A 107 2.25 22.55 -19.32
C TYR A 107 1.16 23.17 -18.46
N GLY A 108 0.56 22.43 -17.52
CA GLY A 108 -0.49 23.01 -16.70
C GLY A 108 -1.68 23.48 -17.54
N ASN A 109 -2.08 24.72 -17.27
CA ASN A 109 -3.03 25.53 -18.03
C ASN A 109 -2.34 26.53 -18.99
N VAL A 110 -1.03 26.36 -19.24
CA VAL A 110 -0.19 27.25 -20.04
C VAL A 110 0.06 26.64 -21.42
N ASN A 111 -0.08 27.47 -22.45
CA ASN A 111 0.18 27.13 -23.84
C ASN A 111 0.59 28.41 -24.60
N GLU A 112 1.84 28.83 -24.42
CA GLU A 112 2.38 30.05 -25.04
C GLU A 112 3.90 30.01 -25.16
N ASN A 113 4.47 30.96 -25.90
CA ASN A 113 5.92 31.08 -25.99
C ASN A 113 6.50 31.59 -24.67
N GLN A 114 7.57 30.93 -24.21
CA GLN A 114 8.26 31.28 -22.99
C GLN A 114 9.76 31.25 -23.17
N GLN A 115 10.46 32.02 -22.34
CA GLN A 115 11.91 32.01 -22.28
C GLN A 115 12.38 30.99 -21.25
N PHE A 116 13.29 30.12 -21.67
CA PHE A 116 13.96 29.16 -20.79
C PHE A 116 15.39 28.96 -21.28
N ARG A 117 16.29 28.59 -20.36
CA ARG A 117 17.67 28.29 -20.72
C ARG A 117 17.79 26.86 -21.25
N VAL A 118 18.49 26.68 -22.35
CA VAL A 118 18.80 25.37 -22.93
C VAL A 118 20.25 25.04 -22.59
N ILE A 119 20.45 24.11 -21.66
CA ILE A 119 21.77 23.74 -21.14
C ILE A 119 22.49 22.84 -22.14
N THR A 120 23.72 23.20 -22.49
CA THR A 120 24.57 22.49 -23.47
C THR A 120 25.83 21.90 -22.84
N SER A 121 26.23 22.36 -21.66
CA SER A 121 27.40 21.83 -20.95
C SER A 121 27.37 22.14 -19.46
N VAL A 122 28.19 21.42 -18.70
CA VAL A 122 28.44 21.67 -17.27
C VAL A 122 29.92 21.97 -17.04
N THR A 123 30.20 22.91 -16.14
CA THR A 123 31.53 23.13 -15.56
C THR A 123 31.48 22.64 -14.10
N GLY A 124 32.33 21.67 -13.77
CA GLY A 124 32.26 20.93 -12.51
C GLY A 124 31.81 19.48 -12.72
N ASN A 125 31.21 18.87 -11.69
CA ASN A 125 30.70 17.50 -11.77
C ASN A 125 29.32 17.47 -12.45
N PRO A 126 28.97 16.40 -13.19
CA PRO A 126 27.61 16.18 -13.65
C PRO A 126 26.61 16.20 -12.48
N VAL A 127 25.51 16.91 -12.66
CA VAL A 127 24.50 17.11 -11.60
C VAL A 127 23.61 15.88 -11.43
N GLU A 128 23.12 15.65 -10.22
CA GLU A 128 22.11 14.62 -9.91
C GLU A 128 20.71 15.15 -10.26
N LEU A 129 20.37 15.08 -11.55
CA LEU A 129 19.07 15.47 -12.07
C LEU A 129 18.54 14.35 -12.99
N GLU A 130 17.54 13.61 -12.52
CA GLU A 130 16.88 12.54 -13.30
C GLU A 130 15.88 13.10 -14.32
N GLN A 131 15.42 14.33 -14.11
CA GLN A 131 14.45 15.02 -14.95
C GLN A 131 15.13 15.77 -16.11
N ASP A 132 14.38 16.03 -17.18
CA ASP A 132 14.89 16.65 -18.41
C ASP A 132 15.11 18.17 -18.28
N GLY A 133 14.82 18.73 -17.10
CA GLY A 133 14.95 20.15 -16.79
C GLY A 133 14.40 20.52 -15.40
N VAL A 134 14.50 21.80 -15.07
CA VAL A 134 14.03 22.39 -13.81
C VAL A 134 13.22 23.65 -14.11
N PHE A 135 12.04 23.74 -13.50
CA PHE A 135 11.18 24.93 -13.52
C PHE A 135 11.11 25.51 -12.10
N GLY A 136 11.86 26.59 -11.88
CA GLY A 136 11.85 27.36 -10.64
C GLY A 136 10.60 28.20 -10.50
N LEU A 137 9.85 27.96 -9.43
CA LEU A 137 8.63 28.70 -9.10
C LEU A 137 8.90 29.93 -8.25
N ALA A 138 10.11 30.11 -7.71
CA ALA A 138 10.46 31.36 -7.05
C ALA A 138 10.49 32.50 -8.07
N PHE A 139 10.17 33.70 -7.60
CA PHE A 139 10.10 34.89 -8.43
C PHE A 139 10.78 36.07 -7.75
N THR A 140 11.28 36.98 -8.58
CA THR A 140 11.67 38.34 -8.19
C THR A 140 10.71 39.33 -8.86
N ASN A 141 11.03 40.62 -8.92
CA ASN A 141 10.23 41.58 -9.69
C ASN A 141 10.11 41.25 -11.18
N GLU A 142 11.05 40.45 -11.71
CA GLU A 142 11.02 40.04 -13.09
C GLU A 142 9.95 38.95 -13.25
N ARG A 143 8.87 39.27 -13.99
CA ARG A 143 7.72 38.39 -14.23
C ARG A 143 8.02 37.25 -15.21
N THR A 144 9.18 36.62 -15.05
CA THR A 144 9.73 35.59 -15.94
C THR A 144 9.55 34.17 -15.38
N SER A 145 9.18 34.04 -14.11
CA SER A 145 8.92 32.74 -13.49
C SER A 145 7.65 32.07 -14.08
N PRO A 146 7.65 30.74 -14.31
CA PRO A 146 6.50 29.97 -14.77
C PRO A 146 5.24 30.16 -13.91
N ILE A 147 5.39 30.46 -12.61
CA ILE A 147 4.24 30.64 -11.74
C ILE A 147 3.34 31.81 -12.18
N PHE A 148 3.90 32.90 -12.70
CA PHE A 148 3.08 34.03 -13.15
C PHE A 148 2.12 33.60 -14.26
N ASN A 149 2.59 32.79 -15.21
CA ASN A 149 1.77 32.30 -16.31
C ASN A 149 0.73 31.28 -15.81
N ILE A 150 1.13 30.35 -14.93
CA ILE A 150 0.21 29.39 -14.30
C ILE A 150 -0.96 30.12 -13.61
N LEU A 151 -0.65 31.11 -12.76
CA LEU A 151 -1.65 31.85 -12.00
C LEU A 151 -2.45 32.83 -12.87
N ALA A 152 -1.83 33.45 -13.88
CA ALA A 152 -2.53 34.37 -14.79
C ALA A 152 -3.60 33.64 -15.61
N LYS A 153 -3.33 32.40 -16.05
CA LYS A 153 -4.25 31.58 -16.85
C LYS A 153 -5.29 30.82 -16.00
N ALA A 154 -5.14 30.79 -14.68
CA ALA A 154 -6.14 30.18 -13.80
C ALA A 154 -7.41 31.04 -13.72
N GLU A 155 -8.54 30.39 -13.45
CA GLU A 155 -9.85 31.02 -13.31
C GLU A 155 -9.83 32.13 -12.23
N SER A 156 -10.58 33.21 -12.46
CA SER A 156 -10.74 34.28 -11.46
C SER A 156 -11.22 33.71 -10.11
N GLY A 157 -10.60 34.17 -9.02
CA GLY A 157 -10.87 33.64 -7.69
C GLY A 157 -10.23 32.28 -7.37
N LYS A 158 -9.63 31.57 -8.34
CA LYS A 158 -8.95 30.28 -8.16
C LYS A 158 -7.48 30.31 -8.60
N LYS A 159 -6.82 31.45 -8.49
CA LYS A 159 -5.38 31.63 -8.80
C LYS A 159 -4.47 31.04 -7.73
N TRP A 160 -4.47 29.71 -7.66
CA TRP A 160 -3.81 28.91 -6.64
C TRP A 160 -3.06 27.75 -7.29
N VAL A 161 -1.94 27.37 -6.69
CA VAL A 161 -1.31 26.07 -6.89
C VAL A 161 -1.14 25.41 -5.53
N ILE A 162 -1.77 24.26 -5.32
CA ILE A 162 -1.74 23.55 -4.05
C ILE A 162 -0.87 22.31 -4.18
N PHE A 163 0.11 22.16 -3.29
CA PHE A 163 0.99 20.99 -3.24
C PHE A 163 0.75 20.19 -1.96
N ARG A 164 0.60 18.89 -2.14
CA ARG A 164 0.66 17.88 -1.11
C ARG A 164 1.81 16.94 -1.42
N ARG A 165 2.98 17.25 -0.85
CA ARG A 165 4.22 16.51 -1.11
C ARG A 165 4.16 15.09 -0.57
N GLY A 166 3.56 14.91 0.60
CA GLY A 166 3.53 13.64 1.32
C GLY A 166 4.89 13.26 1.94
N PRO A 167 4.98 12.05 2.53
CA PRO A 167 6.20 11.50 3.10
C PRO A 167 7.41 11.47 2.14
N PHE A 168 8.63 11.56 2.68
CA PHE A 168 9.89 11.46 1.93
C PHE A 168 10.64 10.16 2.25
N LYS A 169 11.58 9.76 1.39
CA LYS A 169 12.47 8.63 1.66
C LYS A 169 13.26 8.89 2.93
N GLN A 170 13.02 8.08 3.94
CA GLN A 170 13.57 8.25 5.28
C GLN A 170 13.76 6.89 5.93
N GLN A 171 14.85 6.74 6.68
CA GLN A 171 15.20 5.52 7.40
C GLN A 171 15.13 5.75 8.91
N LYS A 172 14.32 4.95 9.60
CA LYS A 172 14.25 4.88 11.07
C LYS A 172 15.03 3.68 11.57
N ARG A 173 15.06 3.47 12.88
CA ARG A 173 15.70 2.28 13.46
C ARG A 173 15.08 0.96 12.99
N THR A 174 13.77 0.93 12.75
CA THR A 174 13.02 -0.32 12.51
C THR A 174 12.25 -0.33 11.20
N GLN A 175 12.17 0.81 10.51
CA GLN A 175 11.30 1.01 9.37
C GLN A 175 11.87 2.07 8.44
N GLU A 176 11.46 2.04 7.17
CA GLU A 176 11.84 2.98 6.15
C GLU A 176 10.67 3.35 5.25
N ILE A 177 10.77 4.51 4.61
CA ILE A 177 9.94 4.88 3.47
C ILE A 177 10.83 4.75 2.24
N LYS A 178 10.51 3.80 1.35
CA LYS A 178 11.33 3.51 0.16
C LYS A 178 11.00 4.37 -1.05
N ALA A 179 9.75 4.80 -1.14
CA ALA A 179 9.24 5.57 -2.26
C ALA A 179 8.57 6.84 -1.73
N ALA A 180 8.85 7.97 -2.38
CA ALA A 180 8.12 9.22 -2.16
C ALA A 180 7.15 9.41 -3.32
N ARG A 181 5.98 9.96 -3.03
CA ARG A 181 4.97 10.35 -4.03
C ARG A 181 4.15 11.50 -3.48
N GLY A 182 3.68 12.36 -4.37
CA GLY A 182 2.86 13.50 -4.01
C GLY A 182 1.88 13.87 -5.11
N VAL A 183 1.09 14.90 -4.82
CA VAL A 183 0.09 15.43 -5.72
C VAL A 183 0.06 16.95 -5.65
N PHE A 184 -0.18 17.60 -6.78
CA PHE A 184 -0.47 19.02 -6.80
C PHE A 184 -1.59 19.35 -7.78
N GLU A 185 -2.29 20.44 -7.50
CA GLU A 185 -3.38 20.94 -8.33
C GLU A 185 -3.18 22.40 -8.68
N ILE A 186 -3.50 22.75 -9.92
CA ILE A 186 -3.49 24.13 -10.44
C ILE A 186 -4.94 24.55 -10.63
N GLY A 187 -5.28 25.74 -10.13
CA GLY A 187 -6.58 26.35 -10.39
C GLY A 187 -7.70 25.91 -9.44
N GLU A 188 -7.35 25.35 -8.28
CA GLU A 188 -8.31 24.88 -7.27
C GLU A 188 -8.03 25.49 -5.90
N THR A 189 -9.09 25.61 -5.09
CA THR A 189 -9.00 26.18 -3.72
C THR A 189 -8.88 25.11 -2.64
N THR A 190 -9.00 23.84 -3.00
CA THR A 190 -8.91 22.69 -2.11
C THR A 190 -8.16 21.55 -2.80
N LEU A 191 -7.48 20.71 -2.02
CA LEU A 191 -6.83 19.50 -2.51
C LEU A 191 -7.11 18.37 -1.52
N GLU A 192 -7.45 17.17 -2.02
CA GLU A 192 -7.70 16.00 -1.18
C GLU A 192 -6.50 15.73 -0.26
N GLY A 193 -6.79 15.47 1.02
CA GLY A 193 -5.74 15.22 2.02
C GLY A 193 -5.06 16.48 2.55
N CYS A 194 -5.54 17.68 2.22
CA CYS A 194 -5.16 18.93 2.86
C CYS A 194 -6.28 19.44 3.78
N GLY A 195 -5.92 19.87 4.99
CA GLY A 195 -6.84 20.54 5.90
C GLY A 195 -7.15 21.99 5.48
N GLU A 196 -7.67 22.77 6.42
CA GLU A 196 -7.93 24.20 6.20
C GLU A 196 -6.63 25.00 6.14
N PHE A 197 -6.49 25.83 5.10
CA PHE A 197 -5.31 26.68 4.89
C PHE A 197 -5.35 27.96 5.71
N VAL A 198 -4.23 28.26 6.37
CA VAL A 198 -3.97 29.58 6.96
C VAL A 198 -2.98 30.32 6.08
N PHE A 199 -3.36 31.51 5.62
CA PHE A 199 -2.58 32.32 4.70
C PHE A 199 -1.82 33.45 5.39
N THR A 200 -0.62 33.72 4.87
CA THR A 200 0.15 34.91 5.19
C THR A 200 0.83 35.46 3.94
N ASP A 201 1.10 36.77 3.97
CA ASP A 201 1.68 37.51 2.85
C ASP A 201 3.13 37.10 2.65
N THR A 202 3.55 37.02 1.38
CA THR A 202 4.97 36.90 1.04
C THR A 202 5.69 38.22 1.26
N ILE A 203 7.00 38.16 1.50
CA ILE A 203 7.87 39.33 1.49
C ILE A 203 8.08 39.77 0.03
N ASP A 204 7.79 41.04 -0.26
CA ASP A 204 7.99 41.62 -1.59
C ASP A 204 9.43 41.37 -2.06
N ASN A 205 9.61 40.96 -3.31
CA ASN A 205 10.90 40.66 -3.95
C ASN A 205 11.65 39.41 -3.48
N GLU A 206 11.15 38.67 -2.48
CA GLU A 206 11.84 37.50 -1.92
C GLU A 206 11.14 36.17 -2.26
N GLY A 207 10.33 36.15 -3.33
CA GLY A 207 9.61 34.97 -3.81
C GLY A 207 8.60 34.44 -2.80
N TRP A 208 8.64 33.13 -2.53
CA TRP A 208 7.72 32.46 -1.58
C TRP A 208 8.16 32.55 -0.11
N THR A 209 8.90 33.60 0.24
CA THR A 209 9.38 33.81 1.61
C THR A 209 8.34 34.55 2.43
N ILE A 210 8.15 34.17 3.70
CA ILE A 210 7.23 34.81 4.64
C ILE A 210 7.97 35.30 5.89
N GLU A 211 7.35 36.20 6.66
CA GLU A 211 7.76 36.53 8.02
C GLU A 211 6.88 35.78 9.04
N ALA A 212 7.50 35.11 10.01
CA ALA A 212 6.80 34.41 11.08
C ALA A 212 7.63 34.39 12.37
N SER A 213 6.98 34.17 13.51
CA SER A 213 7.69 33.89 14.75
C SER A 213 8.22 32.45 14.73
N VAL A 214 9.49 32.25 15.02
CA VAL A 214 10.10 30.92 15.12
C VAL A 214 10.30 30.59 16.60
N LYS A 215 9.90 29.39 17.01
CA LYS A 215 10.16 28.86 18.35
C LYS A 215 11.09 27.66 18.25
N ILE A 216 12.20 27.70 19.00
CA ILE A 216 13.18 26.60 19.10
C ILE A 216 13.37 26.28 20.59
N GLY A 217 12.75 25.19 21.05
CA GLY A 217 12.66 24.88 22.47
C GLY A 217 11.99 26.02 23.25
N THR A 218 12.75 26.68 24.13
CA THR A 218 12.27 27.82 24.93
C THR A 218 12.54 29.19 24.28
N GLU A 219 13.32 29.25 23.20
CA GLU A 219 13.64 30.51 22.53
C GLU A 219 12.59 30.85 21.48
N THR A 220 12.20 32.13 21.44
CA THR A 220 11.32 32.68 20.42
C THR A 220 12.05 33.79 19.66
N ILE A 221 12.10 33.65 18.34
CA ILE A 221 12.69 34.61 17.40
C ILE A 221 11.54 35.26 16.64
N PRO A 222 11.18 36.52 16.93
CA PRO A 222 10.10 37.20 16.23
C PRO A 222 10.52 37.59 14.80
N ASN A 223 9.55 37.63 13.89
CA ASN A 223 9.72 38.13 12.51
C ASN A 223 10.89 37.50 11.74
N ALA A 224 11.10 36.20 11.92
CA ALA A 224 12.12 35.47 11.18
C ALA A 224 11.64 35.22 9.74
N LYS A 225 12.59 35.27 8.78
CA LYS A 225 12.34 34.95 7.37
C LYS A 225 12.29 33.44 7.15
N ILE A 226 11.22 32.96 6.54
CA ILE A 226 10.97 31.54 6.29
C ILE A 226 10.75 31.31 4.79
N ALA A 227 11.63 30.52 4.17
CA ALA A 227 11.47 30.01 2.81
C ALA A 227 11.01 28.55 2.83
N PHE A 228 10.54 28.04 1.70
CA PHE A 228 10.07 26.66 1.54
C PHE A 228 10.78 25.97 0.38
N SER A 229 11.02 24.67 0.49
CA SER A 229 11.65 23.86 -0.57
C SER A 229 11.07 22.45 -0.63
N PHE A 230 10.99 21.88 -1.82
CA PHE A 230 10.51 20.50 -2.02
C PHE A 230 11.61 19.44 -1.88
N ASP A 231 12.84 19.79 -2.23
CA ASP A 231 14.00 18.89 -2.32
C ASP A 231 14.97 19.02 -1.15
N GLU A 232 15.18 20.23 -0.64
CA GLU A 232 16.09 20.44 0.48
C GLU A 232 15.51 19.94 1.80
N THR A 233 16.40 19.62 2.74
CA THR A 233 16.04 19.38 4.14
C THR A 233 15.91 20.71 4.88
N PHE A 234 15.28 20.69 6.05
CA PHE A 234 15.25 21.84 6.96
C PHE A 234 16.64 22.47 7.15
N THR A 235 16.74 23.78 6.92
CA THR A 235 17.96 24.56 7.23
C THR A 235 17.66 25.68 8.20
N VAL A 236 18.67 26.00 9.01
CA VAL A 236 18.60 27.06 10.02
C VAL A 236 19.79 28.01 9.85
N PRO A 237 19.65 29.29 10.22
CA PRO A 237 20.78 30.20 10.28
C PRO A 237 21.93 29.59 11.09
N THR A 238 23.17 29.77 10.66
CA THR A 238 24.36 29.17 11.32
C THR A 238 24.39 29.40 12.84
N ALA A 239 23.94 30.57 13.32
CA ALA A 239 23.84 30.89 14.75
C ALA A 239 22.88 29.98 15.55
N GLN A 240 21.92 29.34 14.87
CA GLN A 240 20.91 28.48 15.46
C GLN A 240 21.24 26.98 15.29
N PHE A 241 22.23 26.63 14.47
CA PHE A 241 22.55 25.24 14.11
C PHE A 241 23.06 24.41 15.29
N ASP A 242 23.81 25.01 16.22
CA ASP A 242 24.33 24.33 17.42
C ASP A 242 23.22 23.78 18.34
N LYS A 243 21.98 24.25 18.19
CA LYS A 243 20.83 23.70 18.92
C LYS A 243 20.40 22.31 18.40
N PHE A 244 20.72 21.99 17.16
CA PHE A 244 20.35 20.73 16.50
C PHE A 244 21.54 19.79 16.32
N LYS A 245 22.75 20.34 16.19
CA LYS A 245 23.98 19.58 16.01
C LYS A 245 24.27 18.67 17.21
N ASP A 246 24.72 17.44 16.93
CA ASP A 246 25.15 16.43 17.91
C ASP A 246 24.08 16.07 18.97
N LYS A 247 22.79 16.29 18.66
CA LYS A 247 21.67 15.91 19.53
C LYS A 247 21.26 14.45 19.34
N THR A 248 20.81 13.86 20.42
CA THR A 248 20.12 12.56 20.44
C THR A 248 18.61 12.76 20.26
N ASP A 249 17.88 11.68 19.99
CA ASP A 249 16.42 11.69 19.90
C ASP A 249 15.76 12.42 21.08
N ALA A 250 16.13 12.05 22.31
CA ALA A 250 15.60 12.66 23.53
C ALA A 250 15.96 14.15 23.71
N THR A 251 17.02 14.63 23.06
CA THR A 251 17.55 16.00 23.27
C THR A 251 17.34 16.93 22.08
N LEU A 252 16.72 16.45 20.99
CA LEU A 252 16.32 17.30 19.88
C LEU A 252 15.31 18.36 20.35
N PRO A 253 15.53 19.65 20.05
CA PRO A 253 14.60 20.70 20.44
C PRO A 253 13.30 20.60 19.64
N GLU A 254 12.21 21.07 20.23
CA GLU A 254 10.99 21.32 19.47
C GLU A 254 11.18 22.53 18.56
N PHE A 255 10.63 22.47 17.36
CA PHE A 255 10.63 23.57 16.40
C PHE A 255 9.21 23.86 15.91
N SER A 256 8.83 25.12 15.87
CA SER A 256 7.59 25.54 15.22
C SER A 256 7.72 26.94 14.65
N ILE A 257 6.98 27.22 13.58
CA ILE A 257 6.68 28.59 13.13
C ILE A 257 5.28 28.98 13.57
N GLU A 258 5.06 30.27 13.81
CA GLU A 258 3.76 30.81 14.18
C GLU A 258 3.47 32.09 13.39
N PHE A 259 2.32 32.10 12.72
CA PHE A 259 1.75 33.29 12.10
C PHE A 259 0.22 33.21 12.22
N LYS A 260 -0.45 34.37 12.24
CA LYS A 260 -1.92 34.47 12.37
C LYS A 260 -2.48 33.67 13.57
N ASN A 261 -1.76 33.65 14.70
CA ASN A 261 -2.10 32.89 15.92
C ASN A 261 -2.24 31.37 15.70
N LYS A 262 -1.62 30.82 14.66
CA LYS A 262 -1.56 29.37 14.39
C LYS A 262 -0.10 28.92 14.39
N ALA A 263 0.19 27.93 15.22
CA ALA A 263 1.49 27.28 15.26
C ALA A 263 1.54 26.07 14.30
N PHE A 264 2.63 25.96 13.55
CA PHE A 264 2.96 24.86 12.66
C PHE A 264 4.26 24.23 13.15
N ALA A 265 4.14 23.10 13.84
CA ALA A 265 5.26 22.39 14.45
C ALA A 265 5.91 21.42 13.45
N LEU A 266 7.25 21.39 13.44
CA LEU A 266 8.02 20.34 12.79
C LEU A 266 8.21 19.19 13.78
N LYS A 267 7.65 18.02 13.47
CA LYS A 267 7.80 16.84 14.33
C LYS A 267 9.25 16.42 14.42
N LYS A 268 9.69 16.03 15.62
CA LYS A 268 11.06 15.54 15.86
C LYS A 268 11.35 14.30 15.03
N GLU A 269 10.36 13.43 14.86
CA GLU A 269 10.50 12.28 13.98
C GLU A 269 10.97 12.70 12.58
N ASN A 270 10.47 13.79 11.99
CA ASN A 270 10.88 14.18 10.63
C ASN A 270 12.33 14.69 10.55
N LEU A 271 12.99 14.93 11.68
CA LEU A 271 14.40 15.30 11.75
C LEU A 271 15.35 14.11 11.88
N GLN A 272 14.84 12.90 12.11
CA GLN A 272 15.69 11.74 12.40
C GLN A 272 15.90 10.87 11.17
N ASP A 273 17.13 10.44 10.92
CA ASP A 273 17.45 9.51 9.85
C ASP A 273 18.56 8.56 10.29
N TYR A 274 18.47 7.28 9.99
CA TYR A 274 19.40 6.25 10.46
C TYR A 274 20.02 5.52 9.27
N ARG A 275 20.85 6.22 8.48
CA ARG A 275 21.36 5.69 7.19
C ARG A 275 22.55 4.75 7.30
N ASP A 276 23.09 4.55 8.51
CA ASP A 276 24.13 3.54 8.68
C ASP A 276 23.56 2.14 8.42
N GLU A 277 24.38 1.21 7.94
CA GLU A 277 23.92 -0.14 7.56
C GLU A 277 23.17 -0.88 8.69
N LYS A 278 23.43 -0.50 9.96
CA LYS A 278 22.81 -1.08 11.15
C LYS A 278 21.61 -0.27 11.67
N HIS A 279 21.32 0.88 11.08
CA HIS A 279 20.31 1.83 11.52
C HIS A 279 20.43 2.24 13.01
N GLU A 280 21.65 2.31 13.53
CA GLU A 280 21.94 2.59 14.93
C GLU A 280 22.28 4.07 15.20
N VAL A 281 22.84 4.75 14.20
CA VAL A 281 23.42 6.10 14.29
C VAL A 281 22.42 7.14 13.78
N LEU A 282 21.99 8.01 14.68
CA LEU A 282 21.11 9.12 14.33
C LEU A 282 21.87 10.17 13.50
N THR A 283 21.43 10.35 12.27
CA THR A 283 21.71 11.50 11.42
C THR A 283 20.56 12.50 11.56
N VAL A 284 20.86 13.69 12.07
CA VAL A 284 19.88 14.77 12.20
C VAL A 284 19.74 15.50 10.86
N LEU A 285 18.54 15.51 10.28
CA LEU A 285 18.21 16.12 8.98
C LEU A 285 18.03 17.65 9.09
N VAL A 286 19.08 18.31 9.58
CA VAL A 286 19.17 19.77 9.65
C VAL A 286 20.52 20.20 9.07
N LYS A 287 20.54 21.25 8.25
CA LYS A 287 21.78 21.85 7.72
C LYS A 287 21.92 23.31 8.19
N PRO A 288 23.15 23.81 8.38
CA PRO A 288 23.37 25.24 8.55
C PRO A 288 23.17 25.97 7.22
N GLU A 289 22.69 27.19 7.29
CA GLU A 289 22.54 28.12 6.17
C GLU A 289 23.21 29.45 6.51
N ASN A 290 23.97 30.00 5.56
CA ASN A 290 24.70 31.25 5.73
C ASN A 290 23.78 32.47 5.65
N ARG A 291 22.60 32.31 5.04
CA ARG A 291 21.54 33.32 5.02
C ARG A 291 20.90 33.43 6.40
N ASP A 292 20.49 34.64 6.78
CA ASP A 292 19.70 34.90 7.99
C ASP A 292 18.22 34.55 7.75
N SER A 293 17.96 33.30 7.39
CA SER A 293 16.64 32.76 7.06
C SER A 293 16.55 31.28 7.38
N PHE A 294 15.36 30.82 7.73
CA PHE A 294 15.04 29.40 7.84
C PHE A 294 14.50 28.88 6.51
N LEU A 295 14.85 27.66 6.12
CA LEU A 295 14.26 27.00 4.96
C LEU A 295 13.55 25.73 5.40
N LEU A 296 12.22 25.72 5.26
CA LEU A 296 11.36 24.58 5.60
C LEU A 296 11.26 23.64 4.40
N GLY A 297 12.02 22.55 4.48
CA GLY A 297 12.20 21.59 3.42
C GLY A 297 11.22 20.41 3.44
N LYS A 298 11.61 19.33 2.79
CA LYS A 298 10.83 18.08 2.65
C LYS A 298 10.35 17.47 3.97
N ASN A 299 11.13 17.62 5.04
CA ASN A 299 10.77 17.14 6.37
C ASN A 299 9.65 17.95 7.03
N PHE A 300 9.51 19.24 6.70
CA PHE A 300 8.37 20.05 7.12
C PHE A 300 7.16 19.80 6.23
N LEU A 301 7.35 19.78 4.90
CA LEU A 301 6.26 19.56 3.93
C LEU A 301 5.72 18.12 3.90
N THR A 302 6.29 17.21 4.68
CA THR A 302 5.70 15.90 5.01
C THR A 302 4.39 16.03 5.79
N ASP A 303 4.29 17.04 6.67
CA ASP A 303 3.16 17.22 7.59
C ASP A 303 2.20 18.32 7.13
N TYR A 304 2.60 19.15 6.17
CA TYR A 304 1.83 20.30 5.73
C TYR A 304 1.72 20.39 4.21
N CYS A 305 0.49 20.61 3.73
CA CYS A 305 0.26 21.10 2.38
C CYS A 305 0.68 22.56 2.30
N ILE A 306 1.18 22.97 1.14
CA ILE A 306 1.53 24.35 0.84
C ILE A 306 0.71 24.84 -0.36
N ALA A 307 0.07 25.99 -0.21
CA ALA A 307 -0.66 26.67 -1.27
C ALA A 307 0.06 27.95 -1.68
N LEU A 308 0.29 28.11 -2.98
CA LEU A 308 0.86 29.29 -3.61
C LEU A 308 -0.27 30.09 -4.26
N LYS A 309 -0.57 31.29 -3.77
CA LYS A 309 -1.80 32.01 -4.13
C LYS A 309 -1.51 33.44 -4.57
N ALA A 310 -2.19 33.89 -5.63
CA ALA A 310 -2.31 35.32 -5.92
C ALA A 310 -3.44 35.95 -5.09
N LYS A 311 -3.17 37.09 -4.43
CA LYS A 311 -4.18 37.83 -3.66
C LYS A 311 -5.19 38.55 -4.55
N ASP A 312 -4.79 38.84 -5.78
CA ASP A 312 -5.55 39.62 -6.74
C ASP A 312 -5.51 38.96 -8.13
N ASP A 313 -6.55 39.20 -8.93
CA ASP A 313 -6.66 38.62 -10.27
C ASP A 313 -5.62 39.14 -11.26
N ALA A 314 -5.01 40.30 -10.97
CA ALA A 314 -3.93 40.88 -11.76
C ALA A 314 -2.55 40.25 -11.43
N VAL A 315 -2.51 39.28 -10.51
CA VAL A 315 -1.32 38.51 -10.12
C VAL A 315 -0.18 39.45 -9.69
N THR A 316 -0.50 40.41 -8.81
CA THR A 316 0.46 41.42 -8.33
C THR A 316 0.97 41.19 -6.92
N LYS A 317 0.19 40.51 -6.08
CA LYS A 317 0.56 40.18 -4.69
C LYS A 317 0.33 38.72 -4.40
N PHE A 318 1.12 38.16 -3.50
CA PHE A 318 1.15 36.72 -3.23
C PHE A 318 0.99 36.39 -1.75
N GLU A 319 0.42 35.21 -1.50
CA GLU A 319 0.31 34.60 -0.17
C GLU A 319 0.80 33.15 -0.23
N VAL A 320 1.38 32.70 0.88
CA VAL A 320 1.62 31.29 1.17
C VAL A 320 0.58 30.81 2.18
N GLY A 321 -0.08 29.71 1.85
CA GLY A 321 -0.98 29.00 2.74
C GLY A 321 -0.35 27.73 3.26
N LEU A 322 -0.51 27.45 4.56
CA LEU A 322 -0.19 26.14 5.15
C LEU A 322 -1.44 25.47 5.72
N ALA A 323 -1.59 24.18 5.45
CA ALA A 323 -2.64 23.33 6.00
C ALA A 323 -2.04 22.01 6.48
N PRO A 324 -2.49 21.43 7.61
CA PRO A 324 -2.04 20.10 8.02
C PRO A 324 -2.44 19.05 6.98
N ILE A 325 -1.56 18.10 6.72
CA ILE A 325 -1.85 16.93 5.89
C ILE A 325 -2.75 15.97 6.66
N VAL A 326 -3.79 15.49 5.98
CA VAL A 326 -4.57 14.32 6.38
C VAL A 326 -4.01 13.14 5.59
N SER A 327 -3.66 12.06 6.30
CA SER A 327 -3.09 10.88 5.64
C SER A 327 -4.13 10.20 4.75
N LEU A 328 -3.74 9.90 3.53
CA LEU A 328 -4.52 9.16 2.54
C LEU A 328 -4.00 7.72 2.46
N GLY A 329 -4.87 6.78 2.11
CA GLY A 329 -4.45 5.37 1.91
C GLY A 329 -3.43 5.19 0.78
N THR A 330 -3.33 6.19 -0.10
CA THR A 330 -2.36 6.32 -1.17
C THR A 330 -1.10 7.07 -0.74
N ASP A 331 -0.81 7.27 0.54
CA ASP A 331 0.49 7.79 0.98
C ASP A 331 1.53 6.68 1.05
N PRO A 332 2.82 6.96 0.79
CA PRO A 332 3.89 6.05 1.20
C PRO A 332 3.74 5.69 2.67
N GLN A 333 3.79 4.40 2.95
CA GLN A 333 3.70 3.89 4.31
C GLN A 333 5.09 3.57 4.82
N TRP A 334 5.25 3.61 6.14
CA TRP A 334 6.41 3.02 6.78
C TRP A 334 6.41 1.52 6.50
N GLU A 335 7.48 1.06 5.87
CA GLU A 335 7.78 -0.34 5.69
C GLU A 335 8.78 -0.73 6.76
N ASN A 336 8.48 -1.73 7.59
CA ASN A 336 9.53 -2.31 8.43
C ASN A 336 10.66 -2.81 7.52
N TYR A 337 11.91 -2.72 7.97
CA TYR A 337 13.00 -3.33 7.23
C TYR A 337 12.65 -4.79 6.99
N VAL A 338 12.63 -5.16 5.71
CA VAL A 338 12.52 -6.56 5.34
C VAL A 338 13.86 -7.15 5.73
N ASP A 339 13.87 -7.88 6.83
CA ASP A 339 15.06 -8.51 7.39
C ASP A 339 15.47 -9.71 6.51
N ASP A 340 15.84 -9.42 5.26
CA ASP A 340 16.36 -10.40 4.30
C ASP A 340 17.85 -10.67 4.52
N ARG A 341 18.48 -9.95 5.46
CA ARG A 341 19.89 -10.05 5.81
C ARG A 341 20.12 -9.76 7.29
N ASP A 342 19.64 -10.62 8.17
CA ASP A 342 20.42 -11.14 9.31
C ASP A 342 19.51 -11.87 10.30
N GLY A 343 19.67 -13.19 10.37
CA GLY A 343 19.17 -13.97 11.51
C GLY A 343 20.01 -13.73 12.77
N LYS A 344 20.17 -12.46 13.18
CA LYS A 344 20.77 -12.01 14.44
C LYS A 344 20.21 -10.62 14.83
N ASN A 345 18.98 -10.57 15.31
CA ASN A 345 18.59 -9.95 16.57
C ASN A 345 17.07 -10.10 16.76
N GLY A 346 16.67 -10.58 17.94
CA GLY A 346 15.30 -10.97 18.26
C GLY A 346 14.32 -9.80 18.38
N ASN A 347 13.93 -9.21 17.26
CA ASN A 347 12.68 -8.47 17.11
C ASN A 347 11.76 -9.33 16.25
N GLY A 348 10.52 -9.57 16.69
CA GLY A 348 9.72 -10.61 16.08
C GLY A 348 9.39 -10.31 14.62
N VAL A 349 9.52 -11.36 13.79
CA VAL A 349 9.50 -11.23 12.33
C VAL A 349 8.06 -11.30 11.86
N LYS A 350 7.56 -10.21 11.26
CA LYS A 350 6.24 -10.18 10.61
C LYS A 350 6.36 -10.76 9.21
N HIS A 351 5.58 -11.79 8.94
CA HIS A 351 5.45 -12.43 7.65
C HIS A 351 4.08 -12.13 7.05
N THR A 352 4.03 -11.83 5.77
CA THR A 352 2.79 -11.67 5.00
C THR A 352 2.77 -12.67 3.87
N TYR A 353 1.59 -13.12 3.48
CA TYR A 353 1.43 -14.07 2.39
C TYR A 353 0.15 -13.82 1.60
N GLN A 354 0.20 -14.23 0.33
CA GLN A 354 -0.92 -14.29 -0.58
C GLN A 354 -1.34 -15.76 -0.72
N GLY A 355 -2.65 -16.01 -0.81
CA GLY A 355 -3.21 -17.34 -0.82
C GLY A 355 -3.98 -17.67 0.45
N GLU A 356 -4.59 -18.85 0.45
CA GLU A 356 -5.44 -19.29 1.56
C GLU A 356 -4.61 -19.65 2.79
N THR A 357 -3.56 -20.43 2.64
CA THR A 357 -2.80 -21.01 3.76
C THR A 357 -1.52 -20.23 4.07
N PRO A 358 -1.09 -20.15 5.35
CA PRO A 358 0.15 -19.48 5.69
C PRO A 358 1.37 -20.14 5.04
N ILE A 359 2.17 -19.32 4.37
CA ILE A 359 3.44 -19.73 3.76
C ILE A 359 4.58 -18.88 4.29
N ILE A 360 5.77 -19.47 4.37
CA ILE A 360 7.00 -18.82 4.81
C ILE A 360 8.10 -19.00 3.77
N ASN A 361 8.98 -18.00 3.66
CA ASN A 361 10.17 -18.10 2.83
C ASN A 361 11.20 -19.02 3.48
N LEU A 362 11.83 -19.87 2.66
CA LEU A 362 12.91 -20.76 3.04
C LEU A 362 14.14 -20.47 2.18
N GLN A 363 15.32 -20.53 2.77
CA GLN A 363 16.58 -20.52 2.03
C GLN A 363 17.51 -21.63 2.52
N TYR A 364 18.18 -22.26 1.56
CA TYR A 364 19.19 -23.29 1.77
C TYR A 364 20.54 -22.71 1.30
N LYS A 365 21.31 -22.05 2.17
CA LYS A 365 22.53 -21.33 1.74
C LYS A 365 23.67 -22.30 1.44
N ASN A 366 24.30 -22.17 0.26
CA ASN A 366 25.75 -22.21 0.14
C ASN A 366 26.25 -21.48 -1.14
N THR A 367 27.03 -20.41 -0.93
CA THR A 367 27.85 -19.64 -1.91
C THR A 367 27.19 -19.14 -3.21
N GLY A 368 26.83 -17.84 -3.27
CA GLY A 368 26.51 -17.11 -4.50
C GLY A 368 25.63 -15.87 -4.29
N THR A 369 25.82 -14.82 -5.09
CA THR A 369 25.26 -13.45 -4.95
C THR A 369 23.76 -13.31 -5.24
N SER A 370 23.02 -14.42 -5.42
CA SER A 370 21.55 -14.45 -5.42
C SER A 370 21.06 -15.83 -4.97
N ILE A 371 20.42 -15.92 -3.80
CA ILE A 371 19.95 -17.19 -3.25
C ILE A 371 18.48 -17.38 -3.66
N PRO A 372 18.12 -18.48 -4.37
CA PRO A 372 16.72 -18.77 -4.69
C PRO A 372 15.88 -18.91 -3.42
N ILE A 373 14.72 -18.25 -3.39
CA ILE A 373 13.78 -18.32 -2.26
C ILE A 373 12.78 -19.44 -2.52
N SER A 374 12.81 -20.44 -1.65
CA SER A 374 11.85 -21.55 -1.61
C SER A 374 10.64 -21.17 -0.74
N LYS A 375 9.48 -21.81 -0.96
CA LYS A 375 8.25 -21.55 -0.21
C LYS A 375 7.86 -22.76 0.64
N GLY A 376 7.72 -22.57 1.94
CA GLY A 376 7.22 -23.58 2.87
C GLY A 376 5.79 -23.33 3.30
N LEU A 377 4.95 -24.35 3.25
CA LEU A 377 3.60 -24.36 3.81
C LEU A 377 3.66 -24.56 5.33
N LEU A 378 3.00 -23.70 6.11
CA LEU A 378 2.84 -23.90 7.56
C LEU A 378 1.51 -24.63 7.82
N THR A 379 1.55 -25.67 8.65
CA THR A 379 0.37 -26.44 9.03
C THR A 379 0.32 -26.65 10.54
N LEU A 380 -0.89 -26.62 11.13
CA LEU A 380 -1.12 -26.87 12.56
C LEU A 380 -1.33 -28.34 12.88
N GLU A 381 -1.60 -29.17 11.87
CA GLU A 381 -1.99 -30.56 12.05
C GLU A 381 -0.77 -31.48 12.11
N GLU A 382 0.19 -31.22 11.25
CA GLU A 382 1.35 -32.08 11.09
C GLU A 382 2.46 -31.72 12.08
N SER A 383 3.10 -32.74 12.63
CA SER A 383 4.32 -32.60 13.46
C SER A 383 5.60 -32.77 12.66
N PHE A 384 5.52 -33.42 11.50
CA PHE A 384 6.67 -33.59 10.62
C PHE A 384 6.98 -32.32 9.84
N THR A 385 8.22 -32.23 9.37
CA THR A 385 8.68 -31.14 8.50
C THR A 385 9.57 -31.72 7.44
N PHE A 386 9.31 -31.36 6.19
CA PHE A 386 10.12 -31.83 5.07
C PHE A 386 10.31 -30.75 4.01
N VAL A 387 11.38 -30.90 3.23
CA VAL A 387 11.67 -30.11 2.04
C VAL A 387 11.83 -31.03 0.83
N LEU A 388 11.48 -30.55 -0.36
CA LEU A 388 11.65 -31.32 -1.59
C LEU A 388 13.10 -31.24 -2.08
N ALA A 389 13.65 -32.37 -2.53
CA ALA A 389 14.95 -32.43 -3.22
C ALA A 389 14.82 -32.17 -4.73
N LYS A 390 15.97 -32.01 -5.40
CA LYS A 390 16.09 -32.02 -6.87
C LYS A 390 15.42 -33.21 -7.56
N ALA A 391 15.33 -34.37 -6.91
CA ALA A 391 14.61 -35.53 -7.45
C ALA A 391 13.09 -35.29 -7.59
N CYS A 392 12.53 -34.41 -6.77
CA CYS A 392 11.12 -34.03 -6.75
C CYS A 392 10.82 -32.74 -7.54
N GLN A 393 11.79 -32.25 -8.34
CA GLN A 393 11.68 -30.97 -9.02
C GLN A 393 10.65 -30.98 -10.17
N ALA A 394 10.58 -32.09 -10.90
CA ALA A 394 9.72 -32.24 -12.06
C ALA A 394 8.26 -32.43 -11.64
N LYS A 395 7.34 -31.91 -12.45
CA LYS A 395 5.91 -32.17 -12.28
C LYS A 395 5.63 -33.68 -12.25
N ASP A 396 4.74 -34.10 -11.36
CA ASP A 396 4.28 -35.48 -11.17
C ASP A 396 5.36 -36.46 -10.69
N SER A 397 6.53 -35.97 -10.23
CA SER A 397 7.60 -36.81 -9.66
C SER A 397 7.33 -37.18 -8.20
N CYS A 398 7.04 -36.18 -7.38
CA CYS A 398 6.64 -36.32 -5.97
C CYS A 398 5.34 -35.56 -5.70
N THR A 399 5.18 -34.39 -6.34
CA THR A 399 3.98 -33.54 -6.26
C THR A 399 3.37 -33.35 -7.64
N THR A 400 2.11 -32.91 -7.70
CA THR A 400 1.41 -32.58 -8.96
C THR A 400 1.90 -31.27 -9.61
N TYR A 401 2.88 -30.58 -9.01
CA TYR A 401 3.40 -29.29 -9.44
C TYR A 401 4.88 -29.37 -9.78
N GLN A 402 5.35 -28.44 -10.60
CA GLN A 402 6.77 -28.26 -10.83
C GLN A 402 7.35 -27.31 -9.76
N HIS A 403 8.48 -27.69 -9.18
CA HIS A 403 9.17 -26.90 -8.16
C HIS A 403 10.47 -26.35 -8.72
N ASN A 404 10.75 -25.06 -8.55
CA ASN A 404 11.98 -24.46 -9.08
C ASN A 404 13.06 -24.27 -8.02
N ASN A 405 12.66 -24.23 -6.74
CA ASN A 405 13.53 -23.86 -5.62
C ASN A 405 13.57 -24.98 -4.58
N VAL A 406 14.07 -26.13 -5.00
CA VAL A 406 14.22 -27.35 -4.19
C VAL A 406 15.60 -27.45 -3.54
N PHE A 407 15.72 -28.26 -2.49
CA PHE A 407 16.98 -28.52 -1.82
C PHE A 407 17.94 -29.33 -2.70
N ASP A 408 19.18 -28.85 -2.82
CA ASP A 408 20.25 -29.59 -3.48
C ASP A 408 20.97 -30.48 -2.46
N THR A 409 20.74 -31.79 -2.55
CA THR A 409 21.33 -32.79 -1.65
C THR A 409 22.85 -32.81 -1.67
N SER A 410 23.51 -32.24 -2.70
CA SER A 410 24.98 -32.11 -2.73
C SER A 410 25.51 -31.04 -1.78
N THR A 411 24.65 -30.13 -1.32
CA THR A 411 25.02 -29.01 -0.43
C THR A 411 24.86 -29.34 1.05
N GLY A 412 24.15 -30.42 1.39
CA GLY A 412 23.95 -30.91 2.75
C GLY A 412 24.73 -32.18 3.07
N THR A 413 24.77 -32.54 4.35
CA THR A 413 25.35 -33.80 4.83
C THR A 413 24.23 -34.81 5.12
N ASP A 414 24.16 -35.89 4.34
CA ASP A 414 23.20 -36.98 4.57
C ASP A 414 23.48 -37.66 5.92
N ARG A 415 22.45 -37.72 6.78
CA ARG A 415 22.52 -38.38 8.10
C ARG A 415 22.30 -39.89 8.02
N LYS A 416 21.98 -40.43 6.84
CA LYS A 416 21.63 -41.85 6.61
C LYS A 416 20.48 -42.33 7.48
N LYS A 417 19.55 -41.44 7.79
CA LYS A 417 18.32 -41.73 8.54
C LYS A 417 17.16 -41.70 7.54
N PRO A 418 16.62 -42.87 7.14
CA PRO A 418 15.51 -42.92 6.19
C PRO A 418 14.26 -42.23 6.75
N VAL A 419 13.54 -41.57 5.86
CA VAL A 419 12.29 -40.84 6.13
C VAL A 419 11.15 -41.48 5.35
N SER A 420 10.02 -41.67 6.02
CA SER A 420 8.77 -42.16 5.44
C SER A 420 7.60 -41.40 6.07
N ILE A 421 6.99 -40.49 5.32
CA ILE A 421 5.96 -39.56 5.81
C ILE A 421 4.65 -39.82 5.07
N PRO A 422 3.58 -40.26 5.76
CA PRO A 422 2.26 -40.30 5.17
C PRO A 422 1.73 -38.87 5.00
N TYR A 423 1.38 -38.48 3.78
CA TYR A 423 0.86 -37.15 3.46
C TYR A 423 -0.13 -37.19 2.31
N LYS A 424 -1.32 -36.61 2.50
CA LYS A 424 -2.40 -36.52 1.50
C LYS A 424 -2.69 -37.84 0.76
N GLY A 425 -2.71 -38.96 1.49
CA GLY A 425 -3.05 -40.28 0.95
C GLY A 425 -1.91 -41.03 0.25
N SER A 426 -0.71 -40.45 0.20
CA SER A 426 0.51 -41.10 -0.31
C SER A 426 1.60 -41.16 0.76
N THR A 427 2.68 -41.88 0.51
CA THR A 427 3.84 -41.94 1.41
C THR A 427 5.05 -41.30 0.75
N LEU A 428 5.49 -40.16 1.27
CA LEU A 428 6.72 -39.47 0.84
C LEU A 428 7.94 -40.15 1.45
N THR A 429 8.97 -40.37 0.65
CA THR A 429 10.19 -41.10 1.05
C THR A 429 11.44 -40.25 0.86
N GLY A 430 12.42 -40.41 1.74
CA GLY A 430 13.67 -39.65 1.67
C GLY A 430 14.66 -40.00 2.77
N SER A 431 15.49 -39.02 3.14
CA SER A 431 16.44 -39.12 4.25
C SER A 431 16.55 -37.79 5.01
N THR A 432 16.97 -37.82 6.27
CA THR A 432 17.33 -36.61 7.02
C THR A 432 18.70 -36.09 6.55
N TYR A 433 18.80 -34.78 6.29
CA TYR A 433 20.06 -34.10 5.97
C TYR A 433 20.35 -33.04 7.02
N GLN A 434 21.64 -32.79 7.26
CA GLN A 434 22.11 -31.59 7.92
C GLN A 434 22.47 -30.52 6.88
N GLY A 435 21.87 -29.34 6.98
CA GLY A 435 22.15 -28.24 6.08
C GLY A 435 21.78 -26.89 6.68
N LEU A 436 22.27 -25.81 6.05
CA LEU A 436 21.90 -24.46 6.47
C LEU A 436 20.45 -24.17 6.07
N LEU A 437 19.61 -23.88 7.06
CA LEU A 437 18.21 -23.51 6.88
C LEU A 437 17.99 -22.09 7.43
N VAL A 438 17.40 -21.24 6.58
CA VAL A 438 16.87 -19.94 7.00
C VAL A 438 15.37 -19.94 6.78
N ALA A 439 14.61 -19.76 7.86
CA ALA A 439 13.14 -19.77 7.86
C ALA A 439 12.63 -19.00 9.08
N GLY A 440 11.92 -17.89 8.90
CA GLY A 440 11.48 -17.07 10.04
C GLY A 440 12.66 -16.60 10.90
N ASN A 441 12.65 -16.94 12.19
CA ASN A 441 13.77 -16.70 13.12
C ASN A 441 14.75 -17.91 13.24
N ILE A 442 14.68 -18.87 12.33
CA ILE A 442 15.68 -19.94 12.19
C ILE A 442 16.76 -19.45 11.24
N ASN A 443 18.02 -19.53 11.69
CA ASN A 443 19.19 -19.24 10.86
C ASN A 443 20.38 -20.06 11.37
N GLY A 444 20.59 -21.23 10.78
CA GLY A 444 21.65 -22.12 11.24
C GLY A 444 21.68 -23.45 10.51
N ASN A 445 22.70 -24.24 10.84
CA ASN A 445 22.85 -25.59 10.34
C ASN A 445 21.91 -26.51 11.13
N GLU A 446 20.90 -27.07 10.47
CA GLU A 446 19.81 -27.81 11.07
C GLU A 446 19.66 -29.19 10.43
N ASP A 447 19.13 -30.15 11.20
CA ASP A 447 18.71 -31.44 10.68
C ASP A 447 17.24 -31.34 10.23
N PHE A 448 16.96 -31.61 8.96
CA PHE A 448 15.61 -31.63 8.41
C PHE A 448 15.43 -32.75 7.39
N ASP A 449 14.19 -33.21 7.24
CA ASP A 449 13.87 -34.30 6.33
C ASP A 449 13.80 -33.81 4.89
N VAL A 450 14.44 -34.54 3.99
CA VAL A 450 14.50 -34.20 2.56
C VAL A 450 13.84 -35.32 1.77
N ILE A 451 12.78 -35.00 1.05
CA ILE A 451 12.02 -35.94 0.22
C ILE A 451 12.67 -36.09 -1.15
N THR A 452 12.89 -37.34 -1.55
CA THR A 452 13.48 -37.70 -2.84
C THR A 452 12.57 -38.59 -3.68
N GLY A 453 11.42 -39.01 -3.15
CA GLY A 453 10.44 -39.83 -3.88
C GLY A 453 9.09 -39.93 -3.17
N VAL A 454 8.15 -40.62 -3.82
CA VAL A 454 6.81 -40.92 -3.31
C VAL A 454 6.42 -42.36 -3.63
N THR A 455 5.74 -43.01 -2.71
CA THR A 455 5.03 -44.29 -2.91
C THR A 455 3.53 -44.00 -2.94
N GLY A 456 2.88 -44.19 -4.09
CA GLY A 456 1.50 -43.79 -4.33
C GLY A 456 1.39 -42.77 -5.46
N SER A 457 0.34 -41.95 -5.43
CA SER A 457 0.15 -40.86 -6.39
C SER A 457 0.96 -39.62 -5.98
N ALA A 458 1.35 -38.79 -6.94
CA ALA A 458 1.96 -37.50 -6.64
C ALA A 458 1.02 -36.65 -5.75
N VAL A 459 1.57 -36.01 -4.72
CA VAL A 459 0.78 -35.26 -3.75
C VAL A 459 0.42 -33.86 -4.27
N ASP A 460 -0.78 -33.39 -3.94
CA ASP A 460 -1.19 -32.00 -4.23
C ASP A 460 -0.49 -31.04 -3.26
N LEU A 461 0.68 -30.53 -3.66
CA LEU A 461 1.48 -29.59 -2.87
C LEU A 461 2.18 -28.60 -3.81
N GLU A 462 1.71 -27.36 -3.84
CA GLU A 462 2.29 -26.28 -4.65
C GLU A 462 3.59 -25.72 -4.03
N GLN A 463 3.73 -25.80 -2.71
CA GLN A 463 4.89 -25.31 -1.98
C GLN A 463 6.06 -26.30 -2.04
N ASP A 464 7.29 -25.78 -1.93
CA ASP A 464 8.51 -26.58 -2.03
C ASP A 464 8.83 -27.36 -0.73
N ALA A 465 8.06 -27.11 0.34
CA ALA A 465 8.25 -27.70 1.66
C ALA A 465 6.98 -27.63 2.51
N VAL A 466 6.93 -28.45 3.56
CA VAL A 466 5.90 -28.42 4.62
C VAL A 466 6.60 -28.28 5.97
N LEU A 467 6.17 -27.28 6.75
CA LEU A 467 6.63 -27.01 8.11
C LEU A 467 5.48 -27.26 9.07
N GLY A 468 5.52 -28.42 9.72
CA GLY A 468 4.57 -28.81 10.76
C GLY A 468 4.79 -28.02 12.04
N LEU A 469 3.72 -27.39 12.55
CA LEU A 469 3.72 -26.65 13.81
C LEU A 469 3.17 -27.46 14.97
N SER A 470 2.62 -28.64 14.73
CA SER A 470 2.19 -29.55 15.80
C SER A 470 3.39 -30.16 16.51
N PHE A 471 3.21 -30.57 17.76
CA PHE A 471 4.29 -31.15 18.56
C PHE A 471 3.91 -32.40 19.37
N GLY A 472 2.81 -33.09 19.04
CA GLY A 472 2.44 -34.39 19.61
C GLY A 472 2.71 -34.52 21.12
N ASP A 473 3.41 -35.60 21.50
CA ASP A 473 3.76 -35.92 22.90
C ASP A 473 4.88 -35.03 23.48
N SER A 474 5.65 -34.32 22.65
CA SER A 474 6.80 -33.53 23.09
C SER A 474 7.19 -32.48 22.06
N LEU A 475 7.53 -31.26 22.53
CA LEU A 475 8.04 -30.17 21.70
C LEU A 475 9.21 -30.59 20.80
N SER A 476 10.04 -31.54 21.26
CA SER A 476 11.15 -32.11 20.47
C SER A 476 10.72 -32.78 19.16
N THR A 477 9.46 -33.19 19.03
CA THR A 477 8.92 -33.81 17.82
C THR A 477 8.52 -32.78 16.76
N GLY A 478 8.13 -31.56 17.18
CA GLY A 478 7.77 -30.46 16.30
C GLY A 478 8.97 -29.58 16.00
N PHE A 479 9.80 -29.95 15.02
CA PHE A 479 11.06 -29.26 14.73
C PHE A 479 10.89 -27.73 14.54
N PRO A 480 10.05 -27.22 13.61
CA PRO A 480 9.93 -25.78 13.38
C PRO A 480 9.38 -25.04 14.57
N ILE A 481 8.33 -25.57 15.21
CA ILE A 481 7.70 -24.89 16.35
C ILE A 481 8.64 -24.79 17.54
N ASN A 482 9.41 -25.85 17.82
CA ASN A 482 10.44 -25.84 18.84
C ASN A 482 11.48 -24.74 18.57
N LYS A 483 11.97 -24.68 17.33
CA LYS A 483 12.99 -23.70 16.92
C LYS A 483 12.45 -22.27 16.95
N PHE A 484 11.23 -22.05 16.43
CA PHE A 484 10.58 -20.75 16.44
C PHE A 484 10.41 -20.20 17.84
N LEU A 485 9.93 -21.02 18.79
CA LEU A 485 9.75 -20.61 20.17
C LEU A 485 11.11 -20.48 20.91
N SER A 486 12.03 -21.43 20.72
CA SER A 486 13.35 -21.39 21.36
C SER A 486 14.14 -20.14 20.97
N ASN A 487 14.12 -19.78 19.69
CA ASN A 487 14.83 -18.62 19.15
C ASN A 487 14.07 -17.30 19.38
N ALA A 488 12.81 -17.33 19.82
CA ALA A 488 12.06 -16.12 20.13
C ALA A 488 12.62 -15.41 21.39
N PRO A 489 12.46 -14.08 21.52
CA PRO A 489 12.90 -13.35 22.70
C PRO A 489 12.25 -13.83 24.00
N ASN A 490 12.94 -13.63 25.12
CA ASN A 490 12.36 -13.88 26.44
C ASN A 490 11.10 -13.04 26.65
N GLY A 491 10.06 -13.64 27.23
CA GLY A 491 8.75 -13.03 27.41
C GLY A 491 7.92 -12.87 26.12
N LYS A 492 8.40 -13.40 24.99
CA LYS A 492 7.71 -13.37 23.69
C LYS A 492 7.72 -14.73 22.99
N LYS A 493 7.57 -15.82 23.74
CA LYS A 493 7.57 -17.20 23.22
C LYS A 493 6.25 -17.53 22.53
N SER A 494 5.99 -16.90 21.39
CA SER A 494 4.71 -16.99 20.70
C SER A 494 4.83 -16.89 19.18
N ILE A 495 3.86 -17.50 18.50
CA ILE A 495 3.58 -17.28 17.08
C ILE A 495 2.12 -16.88 16.96
N ILE A 496 1.85 -15.76 16.28
CA ILE A 496 0.48 -15.25 16.13
C ILE A 496 0.13 -15.24 14.67
N PHE A 497 -1.00 -15.85 14.32
CA PHE A 497 -1.52 -15.92 12.96
C PHE A 497 -2.79 -15.09 12.84
N ARG A 498 -2.81 -14.29 11.79
CA ARG A 498 -3.98 -13.66 11.19
C ARG A 498 -4.14 -14.25 9.81
N ARG A 499 -4.89 -15.35 9.72
CA ARG A 499 -5.05 -16.10 8.47
C ARG A 499 -5.71 -15.25 7.39
N GLY A 500 -6.74 -14.52 7.79
CA GLY A 500 -7.57 -13.78 6.88
C GLY A 500 -8.58 -14.67 6.15
N PRO A 501 -9.44 -14.05 5.34
CA PRO A 501 -10.48 -14.74 4.59
C PRO A 501 -9.95 -15.67 3.50
N PHE A 502 -10.76 -16.68 3.19
CA PHE A 502 -10.53 -17.68 2.15
C PHE A 502 -11.46 -17.39 0.96
N ARG A 503 -11.27 -18.09 -0.17
CA ARG A 503 -12.16 -17.91 -1.31
C ARG A 503 -13.55 -18.46 -0.98
N GLN A 504 -14.54 -17.59 -1.02
CA GLN A 504 -15.91 -17.89 -0.63
C GLN A 504 -16.88 -17.09 -1.49
N GLN A 505 -17.92 -17.73 -2.01
CA GLN A 505 -19.00 -17.08 -2.74
C GLN A 505 -20.27 -17.13 -1.91
N LEU A 506 -20.84 -15.97 -1.61
CA LEU A 506 -22.10 -15.82 -0.93
C LEU A 506 -23.13 -15.27 -1.92
N LYS A 507 -24.42 -15.37 -1.58
CA LYS A 507 -25.54 -15.00 -2.47
C LYS A 507 -25.41 -13.65 -3.19
N TYR A 508 -24.80 -12.66 -2.54
CA TYR A 508 -24.69 -11.29 -3.06
C TYR A 508 -23.25 -10.73 -3.12
N LYS A 509 -22.26 -11.51 -2.68
CA LYS A 509 -20.87 -11.05 -2.56
C LYS A 509 -19.90 -12.22 -2.63
N GLU A 510 -18.68 -11.96 -3.08
CA GLU A 510 -17.61 -12.96 -3.12
C GLU A 510 -16.29 -12.44 -2.61
N PHE A 511 -15.44 -13.38 -2.18
CA PHE A 511 -14.08 -13.12 -1.75
C PHE A 511 -13.11 -13.88 -2.65
N LYS A 512 -12.25 -13.17 -3.40
CA LYS A 512 -11.37 -13.78 -4.43
C LYS A 512 -9.89 -13.87 -4.06
N SER A 513 -9.42 -12.91 -3.27
CA SER A 513 -7.99 -12.65 -3.07
C SER A 513 -7.59 -12.89 -1.61
N PRO A 514 -7.50 -14.15 -1.16
CA PRO A 514 -7.13 -14.47 0.20
C PRO A 514 -5.69 -14.02 0.48
N SER A 515 -5.48 -13.44 1.66
CA SER A 515 -4.17 -13.02 2.13
C SER A 515 -4.15 -12.99 3.65
N GLY A 516 -2.97 -13.19 4.22
CA GLY A 516 -2.80 -13.25 5.67
C GLY A 516 -1.43 -12.77 6.13
N SER A 517 -1.25 -12.78 7.44
CA SER A 517 0.01 -12.45 8.08
C SER A 517 0.21 -13.22 9.35
N PHE A 518 1.46 -13.42 9.75
CA PHE A 518 1.80 -13.96 11.06
C PHE A 518 3.07 -13.31 11.61
N VAL A 519 3.29 -13.43 12.91
CA VAL A 519 4.51 -12.97 13.58
C VAL A 519 5.07 -14.10 14.42
N ILE A 520 6.39 -14.22 14.46
CA ILE A 520 7.12 -15.11 15.37
C ILE A 520 7.87 -14.24 16.37
N GLY A 521 7.71 -14.52 17.66
CA GLY A 521 8.42 -13.78 18.71
C GLY A 521 7.77 -12.46 19.11
N GLU A 522 6.46 -12.32 18.96
CA GLU A 522 5.69 -11.13 19.38
C GLU A 522 4.44 -11.51 20.17
N ASN A 523 4.01 -10.62 21.08
CA ASN A 523 2.82 -10.79 21.91
C ASN A 523 1.54 -10.21 21.28
N THR A 524 1.69 -9.51 20.16
CA THR A 524 0.58 -8.86 19.45
C THR A 524 0.81 -8.94 17.95
N LEU A 525 -0.27 -9.00 17.18
CA LEU A 525 -0.27 -8.85 15.73
C LEU A 525 -1.32 -7.80 15.37
N GLU A 526 -0.91 -6.84 14.56
CA GLU A 526 -1.80 -5.79 14.06
C GLU A 526 -3.02 -6.41 13.33
N GLY A 527 -4.22 -5.93 13.65
CA GLY A 527 -5.47 -6.50 13.15
C GLY A 527 -5.99 -7.70 13.93
N CYS A 528 -5.40 -8.02 15.09
CA CYS A 528 -5.95 -8.95 16.07
C CYS A 528 -6.36 -8.20 17.35
N GLY A 529 -7.52 -8.55 17.90
CA GLY A 529 -7.97 -8.04 19.20
C GLY A 529 -7.18 -8.61 20.39
N PRO A 530 -7.66 -8.36 21.63
CA PRO A 530 -7.05 -8.97 22.81
C PRO A 530 -7.24 -10.49 22.79
N PHE A 531 -6.16 -11.23 23.09
CA PHE A 531 -6.16 -12.68 23.13
C PHE A 531 -6.66 -13.24 24.45
N ILE A 532 -7.51 -14.26 24.37
CA ILE A 532 -7.97 -15.08 25.48
C ILE A 532 -7.28 -16.44 25.36
N TYR A 533 -6.56 -16.84 26.39
CA TYR A 533 -5.68 -18.01 26.35
C TYR A 533 -6.24 -19.18 27.14
N ARG A 534 -6.12 -20.37 26.57
CA ARG A 534 -6.47 -21.65 27.19
C ARG A 534 -5.29 -22.61 27.10
N ASP A 535 -5.10 -23.38 28.15
CA ASP A 535 -4.08 -24.42 28.20
C ASP A 535 -4.33 -25.52 27.17
N THR A 536 -3.26 -25.95 26.51
CA THR A 536 -3.32 -27.13 25.65
C THR A 536 -3.53 -28.40 26.48
N ILE A 537 -4.20 -29.38 25.89
CA ILE A 537 -4.30 -30.73 26.45
C ILE A 537 -2.92 -31.37 26.39
N ASP A 538 -2.48 -31.96 27.51
CA ASP A 538 -1.19 -32.64 27.59
C ASP A 538 -1.04 -33.67 26.46
N LYS A 539 0.10 -33.61 25.75
CA LYS A 539 0.45 -34.49 24.62
C LYS A 539 -0.48 -34.46 23.40
N ALA A 540 -1.41 -33.52 23.31
CA ALA A 540 -2.34 -33.39 22.18
C ALA A 540 -2.02 -32.21 21.25
N GLY A 541 -0.77 -31.72 21.26
CA GLY A 541 -0.35 -30.56 20.48
C GLY A 541 -1.14 -29.29 20.81
N TRP A 542 -1.65 -28.60 19.78
CA TRP A 542 -2.42 -27.35 19.91
C TRP A 542 -3.91 -27.56 20.22
N SER A 543 -4.28 -28.68 20.81
CA SER A 543 -5.67 -28.98 21.14
C SER A 543 -6.06 -28.42 22.51
N ILE A 544 -7.29 -27.92 22.67
CA ILE A 544 -7.82 -27.38 23.93
C ILE A 544 -9.14 -28.05 24.32
N LYS A 545 -9.57 -27.84 25.57
CA LYS A 545 -10.92 -28.18 26.06
C LYS A 545 -11.82 -26.96 26.10
N ALA A 546 -12.99 -27.04 25.48
CA ALA A 546 -14.01 -26.00 25.46
C ALA A 546 -15.43 -26.58 25.42
N THR A 547 -16.42 -25.78 25.80
CA THR A 547 -17.84 -26.09 25.55
C THR A 547 -18.19 -25.67 24.13
N VAL A 548 -18.96 -26.50 23.41
CA VAL A 548 -19.44 -26.23 22.06
C VAL A 548 -20.96 -26.20 22.08
N LYS A 549 -21.57 -25.17 21.51
CA LYS A 549 -23.01 -25.11 21.28
C LYS A 549 -23.30 -25.04 19.79
N ILE A 550 -24.29 -25.81 19.34
CA ILE A 550 -24.75 -25.87 17.94
C ILE A 550 -26.27 -25.81 17.99
N GLY A 551 -26.84 -24.63 17.73
CA GLY A 551 -28.25 -24.38 18.00
C GLY A 551 -28.59 -24.69 19.46
N GLU A 552 -29.54 -25.60 19.69
CA GLU A 552 -29.98 -26.02 21.03
C GLU A 552 -29.08 -27.11 21.67
N VAL A 553 -28.12 -27.66 20.93
CA VAL A 553 -27.24 -28.73 21.44
C VAL A 553 -26.03 -28.12 22.11
N GLN A 554 -25.84 -28.40 23.40
CA GLN A 554 -24.63 -28.06 24.15
C GLN A 554 -23.81 -29.31 24.46
N LEU A 555 -22.50 -29.24 24.19
CA LEU A 555 -21.53 -30.30 24.43
C LEU A 555 -20.38 -29.72 25.27
N ASP A 556 -20.28 -30.15 26.51
CA ASP A 556 -19.24 -29.65 27.41
C ASP A 556 -17.92 -30.43 27.24
N GLU A 557 -16.80 -29.74 27.54
CA GLU A 557 -15.44 -30.30 27.55
C GLU A 557 -15.02 -31.08 26.29
N GLN A 558 -15.44 -30.57 25.13
CA GLN A 558 -15.04 -31.13 23.85
C GLN A 558 -13.58 -30.79 23.53
N THR A 559 -12.91 -31.72 22.86
CA THR A 559 -11.56 -31.49 22.32
C THR A 559 -11.68 -30.65 21.07
N ILE A 560 -11.01 -29.49 21.07
CA ILE A 560 -10.97 -28.56 19.93
C ILE A 560 -9.56 -28.55 19.37
N SER A 561 -9.44 -28.81 18.08
CA SER A 561 -8.21 -28.69 17.29
C SER A 561 -8.35 -27.59 16.24
N PHE A 562 -7.24 -27.18 15.62
CA PHE A 562 -7.22 -26.06 14.68
C PHE A 562 -6.51 -26.47 13.41
N SER A 563 -6.98 -25.96 12.27
CA SER A 563 -6.37 -26.18 10.96
C SER A 563 -6.37 -24.89 10.14
N PHE A 564 -5.33 -24.70 9.35
CA PHE A 564 -5.30 -23.64 8.35
C PHE A 564 -5.97 -24.08 7.05
N ASP A 565 -5.95 -25.34 6.64
CA ASP A 565 -6.38 -25.75 5.30
C ASP A 565 -7.75 -26.42 5.27
N LYS A 566 -8.13 -27.13 6.33
CA LYS A 566 -9.41 -27.84 6.42
C LYS A 566 -10.58 -26.92 6.76
N LEU A 567 -11.78 -27.38 6.47
CA LEU A 567 -13.03 -26.74 6.88
C LEU A 567 -13.33 -27.02 8.35
N PHE A 568 -14.36 -26.37 8.89
CA PHE A 568 -14.91 -26.73 10.18
C PHE A 568 -15.37 -28.20 10.13
N THR A 569 -14.77 -29.05 10.95
CA THR A 569 -15.08 -30.48 11.01
C THR A 569 -15.72 -30.83 12.35
N VAL A 570 -16.82 -31.57 12.29
CA VAL A 570 -17.57 -32.01 13.47
C VAL A 570 -17.54 -33.53 13.63
N PRO A 571 -17.77 -34.07 14.84
CA PRO A 571 -18.02 -35.50 15.01
C PRO A 571 -19.24 -35.94 14.20
N THR A 572 -19.19 -37.12 13.55
CA THR A 572 -20.32 -37.67 12.78
C THR A 572 -21.64 -37.65 13.56
N ARG A 573 -21.62 -37.87 14.88
CA ARG A 573 -22.82 -37.86 15.74
C ARG A 573 -23.58 -36.53 15.81
N VAL A 574 -22.94 -35.41 15.47
CA VAL A 574 -23.56 -34.06 15.54
C VAL A 574 -23.74 -33.43 14.16
N PHE A 575 -23.25 -34.08 13.09
CA PHE A 575 -23.34 -33.55 11.73
C PHE A 575 -24.79 -33.34 11.27
N GLY A 576 -25.73 -34.16 11.75
CA GLY A 576 -27.17 -34.01 11.49
C GLY A 576 -27.79 -32.67 11.96
N GLN A 577 -27.07 -31.85 12.73
CA GLN A 577 -27.50 -30.47 13.02
C GLN A 577 -27.40 -29.54 11.79
N PHE A 578 -26.57 -29.89 10.80
CA PHE A 578 -26.33 -29.10 9.60
C PHE A 578 -26.98 -29.70 8.34
N GLU A 579 -27.34 -30.99 8.37
CA GLU A 579 -28.00 -31.66 7.25
C GLU A 579 -29.38 -31.04 6.94
N ASP A 580 -29.69 -30.96 5.65
CA ASP A 580 -30.96 -30.44 5.11
C ASP A 580 -31.34 -29.02 5.55
N LYS A 581 -30.36 -28.21 5.98
CA LYS A 581 -30.56 -26.80 6.34
C LYS A 581 -30.43 -25.88 5.13
N THR A 582 -31.27 -24.84 5.12
CA THR A 582 -31.19 -23.67 4.23
C THR A 582 -30.31 -22.56 4.83
N ASP A 583 -29.96 -21.56 4.03
CA ASP A 583 -29.19 -20.37 4.47
C ASP A 583 -29.82 -19.63 5.65
N GLU A 584 -31.15 -19.67 5.76
CA GLU A 584 -31.91 -19.05 6.86
C GLU A 584 -31.99 -19.92 8.13
N THR A 585 -31.68 -21.21 8.03
CA THR A 585 -31.90 -22.21 9.12
C THR A 585 -30.62 -22.88 9.61
N LEU A 586 -29.46 -22.52 9.05
CA LEU A 586 -28.18 -23.02 9.52
C LEU A 586 -27.91 -22.51 10.95
N PRO A 587 -27.52 -23.38 11.88
CA PRO A 587 -27.22 -22.96 13.24
C PRO A 587 -25.88 -22.23 13.30
N ASP A 588 -25.79 -21.20 14.14
CA ASP A 588 -24.51 -20.68 14.60
C ASP A 588 -23.84 -21.70 15.52
N VAL A 589 -22.50 -21.74 15.50
CA VAL A 589 -21.71 -22.58 16.39
C VAL A 589 -20.94 -21.69 17.34
N THR A 590 -21.12 -21.88 18.65
CA THR A 590 -20.33 -21.16 19.65
C THR A 590 -19.34 -22.07 20.34
N ILE A 591 -18.15 -21.54 20.59
CA ILE A 591 -17.07 -22.16 21.35
C ILE A 591 -16.87 -21.30 22.60
N GLU A 592 -16.94 -21.91 23.78
CA GLU A 592 -16.87 -21.21 25.06
C GLU A 592 -15.73 -21.75 25.92
N PHE A 593 -14.83 -20.86 26.33
CA PHE A 593 -13.81 -21.11 27.35
C PHE A 593 -13.40 -19.80 28.03
N GLU A 594 -12.91 -19.89 29.26
CA GLU A 594 -12.47 -18.72 30.07
C GLU A 594 -13.53 -17.60 30.18
N GLY A 595 -14.82 -17.96 30.17
CA GLY A 595 -15.93 -17.00 30.24
C GLY A 595 -16.09 -16.13 28.99
N GLN A 596 -15.49 -16.52 27.87
CA GLN A 596 -15.58 -15.85 26.57
C GLN A 596 -16.21 -16.77 25.54
N THR A 597 -16.88 -16.16 24.56
CA THR A 597 -17.62 -16.86 23.51
C THR A 597 -17.05 -16.48 22.15
N PHE A 598 -16.74 -17.49 21.35
CA PHE A 598 -16.26 -17.36 19.97
C PHE A 598 -17.30 -17.99 19.06
N GLU A 599 -17.81 -17.23 18.10
CA GLU A 599 -18.96 -17.59 17.28
C GLU A 599 -18.53 -17.83 15.83
N LEU A 600 -18.92 -18.97 15.29
CA LEU A 600 -18.86 -19.28 13.88
C LEU A 600 -20.27 -19.09 13.33
N ASN A 601 -20.50 -17.94 12.71
CA ASN A 601 -21.81 -17.57 12.19
C ASN A 601 -22.20 -18.48 11.02
N ALA A 602 -23.50 -18.59 10.76
CA ALA A 602 -24.03 -19.35 9.63
C ALA A 602 -23.40 -18.94 8.28
N GLU A 603 -23.06 -17.66 8.08
CA GLU A 603 -22.39 -17.17 6.86
C GLU A 603 -21.00 -17.82 6.65
N ASN A 604 -20.30 -18.22 7.70
CA ASN A 604 -19.03 -18.95 7.61
C ASN A 604 -19.20 -20.37 7.08
N LEU A 605 -20.42 -20.91 7.10
CA LEU A 605 -20.75 -22.27 6.71
C LEU A 605 -21.32 -22.35 5.29
N GLN A 606 -21.45 -21.21 4.59
CA GLN A 606 -22.13 -21.13 3.29
C GLN A 606 -21.17 -20.92 2.13
N ASP A 607 -21.46 -21.54 0.98
CA ASP A 607 -20.77 -21.25 -0.28
C ASP A 607 -21.72 -21.49 -1.46
N TYR A 608 -21.74 -20.59 -2.45
CA TYR A 608 -22.67 -20.62 -3.59
C TYR A 608 -21.87 -20.70 -4.89
N ARG A 609 -21.30 -21.87 -5.17
CA ARG A 609 -20.37 -22.07 -6.30
C ARG A 609 -21.03 -22.21 -7.67
N ASP A 610 -22.35 -22.28 -7.74
CA ASP A 610 -23.04 -22.31 -9.03
C ASP A 610 -23.06 -20.91 -9.67
N GLU A 611 -22.96 -20.82 -10.99
CA GLU A 611 -22.92 -19.54 -11.73
C GLU A 611 -24.11 -18.61 -11.43
N LYS A 612 -25.22 -19.17 -10.94
CA LYS A 612 -26.44 -18.42 -10.62
C LYS A 612 -26.54 -18.07 -9.13
N HIS A 613 -25.61 -18.52 -8.29
CA HIS A 613 -25.56 -18.36 -6.84
C HIS A 613 -26.86 -18.80 -6.15
N LYS A 614 -27.42 -19.94 -6.57
CA LYS A 614 -28.70 -20.47 -6.06
C LYS A 614 -28.56 -21.73 -5.21
N VAL A 615 -27.47 -22.47 -5.36
CA VAL A 615 -27.27 -23.75 -4.68
C VAL A 615 -26.28 -23.56 -3.54
N LEU A 616 -26.79 -23.68 -2.32
CA LEU A 616 -25.99 -23.66 -1.12
C LEU A 616 -25.12 -24.95 -1.05
N THR A 617 -23.82 -24.74 -0.98
CA THR A 617 -22.81 -25.74 -0.61
C THR A 617 -22.43 -25.50 0.83
N LEU A 618 -22.58 -26.53 1.67
CA LEU A 618 -22.24 -26.47 3.08
C LEU A 618 -20.72 -26.58 3.28
N LEU A 619 -20.12 -25.67 4.03
CA LEU A 619 -18.70 -25.65 4.39
C LEU A 619 -18.46 -26.29 5.76
N VAL A 620 -19.05 -27.47 5.98
CA VAL A 620 -18.89 -28.30 7.18
C VAL A 620 -18.54 -29.71 6.75
N GLU A 621 -17.51 -30.28 7.35
CA GLU A 621 -17.11 -31.68 7.16
C GLU A 621 -17.43 -32.49 8.42
N HIS A 622 -17.48 -33.81 8.30
CA HIS A 622 -17.58 -34.70 9.46
C HIS A 622 -16.55 -35.82 9.41
N GLU A 623 -16.13 -36.27 10.58
CA GLU A 623 -15.19 -37.37 10.75
C GLU A 623 -15.59 -38.23 11.95
N ASP A 624 -15.22 -39.52 11.91
CA ASP A 624 -15.49 -40.50 12.98
C ASP A 624 -14.55 -40.35 14.19
N ARG A 625 -14.15 -39.12 14.52
CA ARG A 625 -13.32 -38.78 15.69
C ARG A 625 -14.13 -38.08 16.77
N GLU A 626 -13.73 -38.29 18.02
CA GLU A 626 -14.24 -37.55 19.17
C GLU A 626 -13.55 -36.17 19.24
N GLY A 627 -14.14 -35.15 18.62
CA GLY A 627 -13.68 -33.77 18.73
C GLY A 627 -14.05 -32.89 17.54
N PHE A 628 -13.82 -31.58 17.70
CA PHE A 628 -14.05 -30.58 16.68
C PHE A 628 -12.73 -30.07 16.12
N LEU A 629 -12.73 -29.70 14.84
CA LEU A 629 -11.63 -29.00 14.21
C LEU A 629 -12.14 -27.66 13.68
N LEU A 630 -11.57 -26.58 14.23
CA LEU A 630 -11.84 -25.22 13.79
C LEU A 630 -10.92 -24.89 12.62
N GLY A 631 -11.51 -24.92 11.43
CA GLY A 631 -10.80 -24.79 10.17
C GLY A 631 -10.70 -23.35 9.66
N LYS A 632 -10.42 -23.24 8.36
CA LYS A 632 -10.24 -21.97 7.66
C LYS A 632 -11.41 -21.01 7.73
N ASN A 633 -12.63 -21.53 7.83
CA ASN A 633 -13.84 -20.72 7.95
C ASN A 633 -14.05 -20.15 9.34
N PHE A 634 -13.52 -20.79 10.40
CA PHE A 634 -13.45 -20.20 11.73
C PHE A 634 -12.32 -19.16 11.82
N LEU A 635 -11.12 -19.52 11.36
CA LEU A 635 -9.95 -18.62 11.36
C LEU A 635 -10.05 -17.46 10.35
N ARG A 636 -11.15 -17.38 9.60
CA ARG A 636 -11.55 -16.19 8.83
C ARG A 636 -11.76 -14.99 9.76
N ASP A 637 -12.46 -15.22 10.87
CA ASP A 637 -12.96 -14.17 11.77
C ASP A 637 -12.19 -14.12 13.11
N TYR A 638 -11.21 -15.00 13.29
CA TYR A 638 -10.39 -15.06 14.49
C TYR A 638 -8.89 -15.16 14.18
N CYS A 639 -8.10 -14.44 14.95
CA CYS A 639 -6.67 -14.68 15.06
C CYS A 639 -6.40 -15.82 16.05
N ILE A 640 -5.33 -16.58 15.79
CA ILE A 640 -4.86 -17.64 16.69
C ILE A 640 -3.42 -17.37 17.12
N ALA A 641 -3.16 -17.46 18.42
CA ALA A 641 -1.83 -17.36 19.01
C ALA A 641 -1.42 -18.72 19.58
N LEU A 642 -0.22 -19.17 19.24
CA LEU A 642 0.41 -20.37 19.75
C LEU A 642 1.55 -19.92 20.66
N ARG A 643 1.44 -20.12 21.99
CA ARG A 643 2.47 -19.61 22.91
C ARG A 643 2.92 -20.65 23.94
N ALA A 644 4.16 -20.50 24.38
CA ALA A 644 4.62 -21.12 25.61
C ALA A 644 4.18 -20.30 26.83
N LYS A 645 3.97 -20.98 27.96
CA LYS A 645 3.63 -20.36 29.26
C LYS A 645 4.82 -19.63 29.88
N ASP A 646 6.02 -20.09 29.56
CA ASP A 646 7.27 -19.62 30.12
C ASP A 646 8.42 -19.73 29.11
N ASP A 647 9.53 -19.06 29.43
CA ASP A 647 10.73 -19.06 28.60
C ASP A 647 11.46 -20.42 28.60
N ALA A 648 11.13 -21.32 29.53
CA ALA A 648 11.67 -22.67 29.61
C ALA A 648 10.88 -23.69 28.77
N LEU A 649 9.81 -23.25 28.09
CA LEU A 649 8.96 -24.05 27.22
C LEU A 649 8.31 -25.25 27.94
N THR A 650 7.91 -25.09 29.21
CA THR A 650 7.38 -26.20 30.02
C THR A 650 5.88 -26.45 29.87
N GLY A 651 5.16 -25.54 29.21
CA GLY A 651 3.75 -25.72 28.88
C GLY A 651 3.30 -24.75 27.78
N PHE A 652 2.15 -25.05 27.16
CA PHE A 652 1.67 -24.33 25.99
C PHE A 652 0.22 -23.89 26.14
N GLN A 653 -0.14 -22.85 25.42
CA GLN A 653 -1.48 -22.27 25.39
C GLN A 653 -1.86 -21.87 23.96
N VAL A 654 -3.14 -22.02 23.66
CA VAL A 654 -3.75 -21.43 22.46
C VAL A 654 -4.51 -20.17 22.88
N GLY A 655 -4.24 -19.08 22.19
CA GLY A 655 -4.97 -17.82 22.32
C GLY A 655 -5.89 -17.61 21.14
N LEU A 656 -7.13 -17.18 21.38
CA LEU A 656 -8.03 -16.69 20.34
C LEU A 656 -8.33 -15.20 20.55
N ALA A 657 -8.38 -14.45 19.46
CA ALA A 657 -8.75 -13.04 19.45
C ALA A 657 -9.64 -12.74 18.25
N PRO A 658 -10.59 -11.80 18.36
CA PRO A 658 -11.40 -11.38 17.21
C PRO A 658 -10.50 -10.78 16.11
N PHE A 659 -10.81 -11.11 14.86
CA PHE A 659 -10.20 -10.48 13.70
C PHE A 659 -10.71 -9.04 13.58
N LEU A 660 -9.80 -8.08 13.65
CA LEU A 660 -10.11 -6.67 13.46
C LEU A 660 -9.79 -6.30 12.01
N ARG A 661 -10.85 -5.99 11.26
CA ARG A 661 -10.74 -5.64 9.84
C ARG A 661 -9.99 -4.32 9.67
N ARG A 662 -9.08 -4.29 8.71
CA ARG A 662 -8.25 -3.15 8.33
C ARG A 662 -8.60 -2.69 6.92
N ARG A 663 -8.31 -1.43 6.62
CA ARG A 663 -8.52 -0.84 5.29
C ARG A 663 -7.67 -1.49 4.19
N SER A 664 -6.54 -2.11 4.57
CA SER A 664 -5.66 -2.85 3.67
C SER A 664 -6.06 -4.30 3.46
N ASP A 665 -7.07 -4.80 4.18
CA ASP A 665 -7.55 -6.16 3.96
C ASP A 665 -8.33 -6.21 2.64
N PRO A 666 -8.21 -7.30 1.88
CA PRO A 666 -9.03 -7.46 0.69
C PRO A 666 -10.51 -7.41 1.08
N GLU A 667 -11.31 -6.81 0.21
CA GLU A 667 -12.73 -6.59 0.46
C GLU A 667 -13.59 -7.64 -0.24
N TRP A 668 -14.79 -7.84 0.30
CA TRP A 668 -15.85 -8.56 -0.39
C TRP A 668 -16.25 -7.77 -1.65
N GLU A 669 -16.19 -8.41 -2.80
CA GLU A 669 -16.71 -7.88 -4.04
C GLU A 669 -18.21 -8.13 -4.08
N SER A 670 -19.03 -7.07 -4.15
CA SER A 670 -20.48 -7.23 -4.31
C SER A 670 -20.80 -7.55 -5.76
N TYR A 671 -21.75 -8.47 -6.00
CA TYR A 671 -22.34 -8.56 -7.33
C TYR A 671 -23.13 -7.28 -7.60
N PRO A 672 -23.13 -6.75 -8.85
CA PRO A 672 -23.96 -5.62 -9.20
C PRO A 672 -25.40 -5.94 -8.80
N ALA A 673 -26.01 -5.05 -8.00
CA ALA A 673 -27.38 -5.24 -7.56
C ALA A 673 -28.28 -5.47 -8.78
N PRO A 674 -29.11 -6.52 -8.81
CA PRO A 674 -30.07 -6.68 -9.90
C PRO A 674 -30.94 -5.42 -9.98
N LEU A 675 -31.05 -4.84 -11.17
CA LEU A 675 -31.95 -3.71 -11.43
C LEU A 675 -33.35 -4.09 -10.93
N LYS A 676 -33.88 -3.35 -9.96
CA LYS A 676 -35.28 -3.45 -9.57
C LYS A 676 -36.11 -2.77 -10.66
N PHE A 677 -36.94 -3.56 -11.36
CA PHE A 677 -37.95 -3.05 -12.27
C PHE A 677 -39.28 -2.93 -11.51
N ASP A 678 -39.98 -1.81 -11.69
CA ASP A 678 -41.41 -1.76 -11.40
C ASP A 678 -42.14 -2.51 -12.51
N TYR A 679 -43.32 -3.07 -12.26
CA TYR A 679 -44.08 -3.80 -13.28
C TYR A 679 -45.45 -3.16 -13.50
N TYR A 680 -45.91 -3.15 -14.75
CA TYR A 680 -47.30 -2.86 -15.11
C TYR A 680 -47.88 -4.07 -15.83
N GLY A 681 -48.73 -4.82 -15.14
CA GLY A 681 -49.12 -6.16 -15.59
C GLY A 681 -47.91 -7.09 -15.58
N GLU A 682 -47.62 -7.72 -16.72
CA GLU A 682 -46.48 -8.64 -16.89
C GLU A 682 -45.22 -7.97 -17.45
N SER A 683 -45.28 -6.68 -17.76
CA SER A 683 -44.19 -5.96 -18.44
C SER A 683 -43.40 -5.08 -17.47
N PRO A 684 -42.05 -5.12 -17.51
CA PRO A 684 -41.21 -4.28 -16.67
C PRO A 684 -41.24 -2.82 -17.15
N LEU A 685 -41.20 -1.91 -16.18
CA LEU A 685 -41.10 -0.47 -16.34
C LEU A 685 -39.74 0.01 -15.87
N ILE A 686 -39.19 1.01 -16.56
CA ILE A 686 -37.99 1.75 -16.15
C ILE A 686 -38.29 3.23 -16.02
N ASP A 687 -37.57 3.88 -15.12
CA ASP A 687 -37.55 5.33 -15.03
C ASP A 687 -36.62 5.92 -16.09
N VAL A 688 -37.16 6.81 -16.91
CA VAL A 688 -36.45 7.56 -17.94
C VAL A 688 -36.51 9.04 -17.60
N GLN A 689 -35.34 9.65 -17.49
CA GLN A 689 -35.21 11.10 -17.32
C GLN A 689 -34.63 11.70 -18.59
N PHE A 690 -35.37 12.62 -19.21
CA PHE A 690 -34.84 13.44 -20.28
C PHE A 690 -34.05 14.58 -19.63
N ALA A 691 -32.77 14.76 -19.94
CA ALA A 691 -31.96 15.82 -19.36
C ALA A 691 -31.77 16.97 -20.37
N LYS A 692 -32.10 18.19 -19.95
CA LYS A 692 -31.54 19.44 -20.49
C LYS A 692 -30.52 19.91 -19.47
N THR A 693 -29.30 20.20 -19.89
CA THR A 693 -28.18 20.55 -19.01
C THR A 693 -28.61 21.61 -17.98
N GLY A 694 -28.54 21.26 -16.69
CA GLY A 694 -28.72 22.20 -15.58
C GLY A 694 -30.12 22.33 -14.97
N SER A 695 -31.10 21.46 -15.28
CA SER A 695 -32.40 21.49 -14.57
C SER A 695 -32.99 20.09 -14.32
N SER A 696 -33.66 19.91 -13.19
CA SER A 696 -34.35 18.67 -12.81
C SER A 696 -35.65 18.54 -13.60
N ILE A 697 -35.73 17.52 -14.45
CA ILE A 697 -36.91 17.21 -15.28
C ILE A 697 -37.67 16.04 -14.64
N PRO A 698 -39.03 16.04 -14.67
CA PRO A 698 -39.84 14.96 -14.11
C PRO A 698 -39.54 13.60 -14.76
N ILE A 699 -39.53 12.56 -13.93
CA ILE A 699 -39.29 11.16 -14.32
C ILE A 699 -40.48 10.64 -15.14
N SER A 700 -40.21 10.03 -16.29
CA SER A 700 -41.20 9.33 -17.11
C SER A 700 -41.01 7.82 -16.96
N LYS A 701 -42.10 7.05 -16.88
CA LYS A 701 -42.04 5.58 -16.89
C LYS A 701 -42.07 5.10 -18.34
N ALA A 702 -41.09 4.28 -18.74
CA ALA A 702 -41.06 3.62 -20.04
C ALA A 702 -41.27 2.11 -19.87
N LEU A 703 -42.05 1.52 -20.77
CA LEU A 703 -42.27 0.07 -20.84
C LEU A 703 -41.09 -0.60 -21.55
N LEU A 704 -40.50 -1.62 -20.93
CA LEU A 704 -39.57 -2.50 -21.63
C LEU A 704 -40.35 -3.63 -22.30
N THR A 705 -40.16 -3.78 -23.60
CA THR A 705 -40.62 -4.95 -24.37
C THR A 705 -39.41 -5.59 -25.06
N LEU A 706 -39.40 -6.92 -25.13
CA LEU A 706 -38.37 -7.70 -25.83
C LEU A 706 -38.74 -7.98 -27.29
N ASP A 707 -39.98 -7.67 -27.68
CA ASP A 707 -40.54 -8.04 -28.99
C ASP A 707 -40.37 -6.95 -30.06
N GLU A 708 -39.94 -5.74 -29.65
CA GLU A 708 -39.81 -4.59 -30.55
C GLU A 708 -38.36 -4.15 -30.70
N THR A 709 -37.94 -3.82 -31.92
CA THR A 709 -36.56 -3.40 -32.23
C THR A 709 -36.36 -1.88 -32.17
N PHE A 710 -37.33 -1.12 -31.69
CA PHE A 710 -37.30 0.33 -31.70
C PHE A 710 -37.76 0.93 -30.37
N THR A 711 -37.13 2.06 -30.02
CA THR A 711 -37.53 2.88 -28.88
C THR A 711 -38.30 4.09 -29.40
N PHE A 712 -39.46 4.37 -28.83
CA PHE A 712 -40.20 5.60 -29.10
C PHE A 712 -40.64 6.25 -27.80
N PHE A 713 -40.77 7.58 -27.84
CA PHE A 713 -41.33 8.36 -26.75
C PHE A 713 -42.55 9.10 -27.27
N LEU A 714 -43.63 9.10 -26.49
CA LEU A 714 -44.81 9.90 -26.80
C LEU A 714 -44.43 11.37 -26.73
N SER A 715 -44.85 12.17 -27.71
CA SER A 715 -44.63 13.62 -27.71
C SER A 715 -45.78 14.36 -27.01
N GLU A 716 -45.65 15.67 -26.80
CA GLU A 716 -46.74 16.53 -26.28
C GLU A 716 -48.07 16.37 -27.06
N GLY A 717 -48.02 16.05 -28.36
CA GLY A 717 -49.23 15.78 -29.15
C GLY A 717 -50.00 14.51 -28.74
N CYS A 718 -49.34 13.61 -28.00
CA CYS A 718 -49.89 12.33 -27.55
C CYS A 718 -50.30 12.32 -26.06
N LYS A 719 -50.35 13.50 -25.42
CA LYS A 719 -50.55 13.62 -23.97
C LYS A 719 -51.97 13.25 -23.52
N ALA A 720 -52.96 13.64 -24.32
CA ALA A 720 -54.37 13.43 -24.01
C ALA A 720 -54.82 12.02 -24.38
N LYS A 721 -55.73 11.46 -23.60
CA LYS A 721 -56.44 10.22 -23.93
C LYS A 721 -57.04 10.28 -25.34
N ASP A 722 -56.95 9.17 -26.04
CA ASP A 722 -57.48 8.94 -27.40
C ASP A 722 -56.79 9.76 -28.51
N SER A 723 -55.66 10.41 -28.20
CA SER A 723 -54.79 11.01 -29.23
C SER A 723 -53.89 9.96 -29.88
N CYS A 724 -53.09 9.27 -29.07
CA CYS A 724 -52.18 8.20 -29.49
C CYS A 724 -52.34 6.93 -28.67
N THR A 725 -52.83 7.05 -27.42
CA THR A 725 -53.06 5.93 -26.50
C THR A 725 -54.43 6.07 -25.86
N THR A 726 -54.93 5.00 -25.24
CA THR A 726 -56.20 5.00 -24.50
C THR A 726 -56.09 5.61 -23.10
N PHE A 727 -54.98 6.29 -22.78
CA PHE A 727 -54.67 6.83 -21.46
C PHE A 727 -54.18 8.27 -21.54
N ASP A 728 -54.38 9.03 -20.46
CA ASP A 728 -53.70 10.30 -20.30
C ASP A 728 -52.26 10.08 -19.82
N HIS A 729 -51.32 10.84 -20.37
CA HIS A 729 -49.91 10.81 -20.00
C HIS A 729 -49.51 12.13 -19.33
N VAL A 730 -48.92 12.05 -18.12
CA VAL A 730 -48.55 13.26 -17.36
C VAL A 730 -47.26 13.88 -17.90
N ASN A 731 -46.27 13.04 -18.19
CA ASN A 731 -44.95 13.41 -18.70
C ASN A 731 -44.74 12.75 -20.07
N VAL A 732 -44.52 13.57 -21.09
CA VAL A 732 -44.25 13.15 -22.47
C VAL A 732 -43.04 13.93 -22.99
N TYR A 733 -42.38 13.41 -24.02
CA TYR A 733 -41.19 14.02 -24.57
C TYR A 733 -41.52 15.35 -25.27
N ASN A 734 -40.87 16.42 -24.83
CA ASN A 734 -40.90 17.70 -25.53
C ASN A 734 -39.56 17.90 -26.29
N PRO A 735 -39.57 18.03 -27.62
CA PRO A 735 -38.35 18.21 -28.41
C PRO A 735 -37.65 19.58 -28.24
N THR A 736 -38.26 20.54 -27.52
CA THR A 736 -37.65 21.85 -27.17
C THR A 736 -37.13 21.89 -25.74
#